data_AF-A0A4V0YI06-F1
#
_entry.id   AF-A0A4V0YI06-F1
#
_cell.length_a   1.000
_cell.length_b   1.000
_cell.length_c   1.000
_cell.angle_alpha   90.00
_cell.angle_beta   90.00
_cell.angle_gamma   90.00
#
_symmetry.space_group_name_H-M   'P 1'
#
loop_
_entity.id
_entity.type
_entity.pdbx_description
1 polymer ?
#
loop_
_entity_poly.entity_id
_entity_poly.type
_entity_poly.pdbx_seq_one_letter_code
_entity_poly.pdbx_strand_id
1 'polypeptide(L)'
;MTLKLVLLASLALTTATAFGQTTVPASPAGDIPAKFTPPSEDRDYVKREVMIPMRDGTKLFTVIVFPKGLTDAPIVLTRTPYNAAGRAKRMDSPSILSTLPLADEMFVKAGYIRVYQDIRGKYGSEGDYVVTRPVIGPLNQTKVDHVTDAWDTIDWLVNKANLPESNGRVGMIGSSYEGFTVVNALLKPHPALKVAAPESPMIDGWMGDDWFHYGAFRLANIAWLGAQTGYKGEGKAPPTGGYDDYDNFRRVGSAGAWAKKSGYDQLPFWQRMVDHPAYDAFWQGQALDKMVAANPSNVPTLWEQGLWDQEDMYGAITTWEALKAKGKTGNNFLVMGPWRHSQVNRDGRSLGVFQWEGDTAAQFREQMVLPFFNQYLKDGPPAPMPAATIYNTGENKWDRLTTWPLACEQGCQAPLKPIYLQAEGGLGFERAQAGQDSYVSDPAKPVPHLPRPVNFGDGRWGEYLVTDQRFADGRTDVMTYQTEVLTAPVRVSGAPIADLFARTTGTDADFVVKVIDVYPDEVATDPKMGGFQLPISLDIFRGRYRNSFEKPSAIPTGKVQRYHFRLPTVNHVFQPGHRIMIQVQSSLFPVYDRNPQTYVPNIFLAKPADYRKATITLERGGSNASAVWLPVVPVDQSAVMVK
;
A
#
# COMPACT_ATOMS: atom_id res chain seq x y z
N MET A 1 -31.82 -37.40 -107.57
CA MET A 1 -30.60 -37.47 -108.42
C MET A 1 -29.44 -37.80 -107.48
N THR A 2 -28.78 -38.95 -107.69
CA THR A 2 -27.37 -39.30 -107.33
C THR A 2 -26.85 -39.00 -105.90
N LEU A 3 -26.58 -39.99 -105.03
CA LEU A 3 -25.44 -40.96 -104.93
C LEU A 3 -24.28 -40.49 -104.00
N LYS A 4 -23.92 -41.36 -103.01
CA LYS A 4 -22.60 -41.56 -102.32
C LYS A 4 -22.11 -40.47 -101.33
N LEU A 5 -21.35 -40.70 -100.25
CA LEU A 5 -20.80 -41.87 -99.51
C LEU A 5 -20.34 -41.39 -98.10
N VAL A 6 -20.55 -42.20 -97.06
CA VAL A 6 -19.71 -42.55 -95.88
C VAL A 6 -18.79 -41.50 -95.20
N LEU A 7 -19.00 -41.31 -93.88
CA LEU A 7 -17.98 -41.56 -92.83
C LEU A 7 -18.61 -41.82 -91.44
N LEU A 8 -18.11 -42.87 -90.76
CA LEU A 8 -18.47 -43.33 -89.42
C LEU A 8 -17.99 -42.37 -88.31
N ALA A 9 -18.77 -42.23 -87.23
CA ALA A 9 -18.26 -42.20 -85.85
C ALA A 9 -19.35 -42.68 -84.87
N SER A 10 -19.09 -43.80 -84.22
CA SER A 10 -19.87 -44.42 -83.15
C SER A 10 -19.33 -43.99 -81.78
N LEU A 11 -20.19 -43.61 -80.82
CA LEU A 11 -20.25 -44.26 -79.49
C LEU A 11 -21.43 -43.75 -78.62
N ALA A 12 -22.30 -44.71 -78.28
CA ALA A 12 -23.19 -44.88 -77.13
C ALA A 12 -23.57 -43.69 -76.21
N LEU A 13 -24.87 -43.37 -76.21
CA LEU A 13 -25.57 -42.74 -75.08
C LEU A 13 -25.87 -43.79 -74.00
N THR A 14 -25.33 -43.61 -72.79
CA THR A 14 -25.82 -44.27 -71.57
C THR A 14 -26.61 -43.28 -70.73
N THR A 15 -27.92 -43.53 -70.59
CA THR A 15 -28.82 -42.84 -69.67
C THR A 15 -28.52 -43.29 -68.23
N ALA A 16 -27.89 -42.44 -67.43
CA ALA A 16 -27.72 -42.66 -66.00
C ALA A 16 -28.83 -41.93 -65.22
N THR A 17 -29.72 -42.71 -64.62
CA THR A 17 -30.68 -42.27 -63.61
C THR A 17 -29.93 -41.74 -62.38
N ALA A 18 -29.99 -40.43 -62.14
CA ALA A 18 -29.46 -39.83 -60.93
C ALA A 18 -30.41 -40.12 -59.74
N PHE A 19 -30.09 -41.15 -58.96
CA PHE A 19 -30.61 -41.27 -57.60
C PHE A 19 -29.98 -40.15 -56.77
N GLY A 20 -30.78 -39.14 -56.41
CA GLY A 20 -30.41 -38.16 -55.39
C GLY A 20 -30.22 -38.88 -54.06
N GLN A 21 -28.99 -39.21 -53.70
CA GLN A 21 -28.64 -39.52 -52.33
C GLN A 21 -28.77 -38.21 -51.54
N THR A 22 -29.88 -38.04 -50.83
CA THR A 22 -29.94 -37.13 -49.68
C THR A 22 -29.00 -37.70 -48.62
N THR A 23 -27.72 -37.30 -48.68
CA THR A 23 -26.79 -37.50 -47.59
C THR A 23 -27.34 -36.70 -46.42
N VAL A 24 -27.88 -37.41 -45.42
CA VAL A 24 -28.16 -36.82 -44.11
C VAL A 24 -26.83 -36.18 -43.66
N PRO A 25 -26.75 -34.85 -43.45
CA PRO A 25 -25.52 -34.26 -42.97
C PRO A 25 -25.16 -34.99 -41.67
N ALA A 26 -23.89 -35.44 -41.59
CA ALA A 26 -23.38 -36.00 -40.34
C ALA A 26 -23.76 -35.07 -39.20
N SER A 27 -24.25 -35.62 -38.08
CA SER A 27 -24.56 -34.83 -36.90
C SER A 27 -23.41 -33.86 -36.65
N PRO A 28 -23.68 -32.55 -36.51
CA PRO A 28 -22.61 -31.55 -36.46
C PRO A 28 -21.62 -31.96 -35.35
N ALA A 29 -20.36 -32.13 -35.74
CA ALA A 29 -19.28 -32.19 -34.77
C ALA A 29 -19.29 -30.89 -33.96
N GLY A 30 -18.83 -30.92 -32.71
CA GLY A 30 -18.78 -29.71 -31.90
C GLY A 30 -17.95 -28.62 -32.59
N ASP A 31 -18.45 -27.38 -32.61
CA ASP A 31 -17.79 -26.22 -33.23
C ASP A 31 -16.52 -25.76 -32.50
N ILE A 32 -16.10 -26.45 -31.44
CA ILE A 32 -14.90 -26.18 -30.66
C ILE A 32 -13.82 -27.21 -31.04
N PRO A 33 -12.74 -26.81 -31.73
CA PRO A 33 -11.67 -27.74 -32.07
C PRO A 33 -10.94 -28.20 -30.81
N ALA A 34 -10.38 -29.42 -30.83
CA ALA A 34 -9.60 -29.96 -29.72
C ALA A 34 -8.39 -29.10 -29.34
N LYS A 35 -7.87 -28.30 -30.29
CA LYS A 35 -6.84 -27.30 -30.07
C LYS A 35 -7.08 -26.10 -30.98
N PHE A 36 -7.14 -24.92 -30.38
CA PHE A 36 -7.09 -23.64 -31.08
C PHE A 36 -5.91 -22.85 -30.53
N THR A 37 -5.05 -22.35 -31.42
CA THR A 37 -3.92 -21.49 -31.03
C THR A 37 -3.96 -20.27 -31.94
N PRO A 38 -4.34 -19.09 -31.42
CA PRO A 38 -4.39 -17.89 -32.24
C PRO A 38 -2.98 -17.51 -32.71
N PRO A 39 -2.85 -16.89 -33.90
CA PRO A 39 -1.56 -16.43 -34.39
C PRO A 39 -0.98 -15.37 -33.44
N SER A 40 0.33 -15.42 -33.24
CA SER A 40 1.09 -14.47 -32.42
C SER A 40 2.20 -13.76 -33.20
N GLU A 41 2.20 -13.89 -34.52
CA GLU A 41 3.26 -13.39 -35.41
C GLU A 41 3.34 -11.86 -35.37
N ASP A 42 2.19 -11.18 -35.32
CA ASP A 42 2.09 -9.72 -35.29
C ASP A 42 2.52 -9.09 -33.95
N ARG A 43 2.77 -9.90 -32.91
CA ARG A 43 3.24 -9.37 -31.63
C ARG A 43 4.65 -8.81 -31.79
N ASP A 44 4.91 -7.61 -31.28
CA ASP A 44 6.27 -7.03 -31.22
C ASP A 44 7.11 -7.61 -30.06
N TYR A 45 6.54 -8.55 -29.29
CA TYR A 45 7.16 -9.21 -28.14
C TYR A 45 7.08 -10.73 -28.17
N VAL A 46 7.91 -11.32 -27.33
CA VAL A 46 7.85 -12.72 -26.90
C VAL A 46 7.19 -12.76 -25.53
N LYS A 47 6.21 -13.66 -25.34
CA LYS A 47 5.64 -14.01 -24.04
C LYS A 47 5.87 -15.49 -23.79
N ARG A 48 6.53 -15.84 -22.68
CA ARG A 48 6.73 -17.22 -22.21
C ARG A 48 6.02 -17.41 -20.88
N GLU A 49 5.33 -18.53 -20.75
CA GLU A 49 4.74 -18.98 -19.50
C GLU A 49 5.46 -20.27 -19.10
N VAL A 50 6.10 -20.26 -17.93
CA VAL A 50 6.95 -21.36 -17.46
C VAL A 50 6.66 -21.69 -16.01
N MET A 51 6.89 -22.95 -15.64
CA MET A 51 6.76 -23.44 -14.28
C MET A 51 8.17 -23.63 -13.70
N ILE A 52 8.64 -22.67 -12.91
CA ILE A 52 10.00 -22.67 -12.36
C ILE A 52 10.04 -23.56 -11.12
N PRO A 53 10.85 -24.64 -11.07
CA PRO A 53 10.97 -25.48 -9.90
C PRO A 53 11.77 -24.79 -8.79
N MET A 54 11.23 -24.76 -7.58
CA MET A 54 11.94 -24.35 -6.37
C MET A 54 12.75 -25.53 -5.80
N ARG A 55 13.61 -25.26 -4.81
CA ARG A 55 14.46 -26.27 -4.15
C ARG A 55 13.73 -27.44 -3.50
N ASP A 56 12.43 -27.30 -3.22
CA ASP A 56 11.58 -28.34 -2.68
C ASP A 56 10.75 -29.08 -3.75
N GLY A 57 10.98 -28.77 -5.03
CA GLY A 57 10.27 -29.36 -6.17
C GLY A 57 8.94 -28.68 -6.51
N THR A 58 8.43 -27.79 -5.66
CA THR A 58 7.23 -26.99 -5.96
C THR A 58 7.51 -26.07 -7.14
N LYS A 59 6.60 -26.01 -8.11
CA LYS A 59 6.77 -25.13 -9.28
C LYS A 59 5.95 -23.86 -9.19
N LEU A 60 6.60 -22.73 -9.47
CA LEU A 60 5.96 -21.42 -9.49
C LEU A 60 5.70 -20.95 -10.92
N PHE A 61 4.45 -20.58 -11.19
CA PHE A 61 4.02 -20.05 -12.48
C PHE A 61 4.64 -18.68 -12.71
N THR A 62 5.33 -18.54 -13.83
CA THR A 62 6.12 -17.36 -14.16
C THR A 62 5.86 -16.93 -15.60
N VAL A 63 5.58 -15.65 -15.78
CA VAL A 63 5.34 -15.00 -17.07
C VAL A 63 6.52 -14.10 -17.40
N ILE A 64 7.14 -14.33 -18.55
CA ILE A 64 8.31 -13.61 -19.05
C ILE A 64 7.90 -12.90 -20.34
N VAL A 65 8.05 -11.58 -20.41
CA VAL A 65 7.64 -10.75 -21.54
C VAL A 65 8.78 -9.81 -21.94
N PHE A 66 9.16 -9.79 -23.22
CA PHE A 66 10.21 -8.90 -23.72
C PHE A 66 10.08 -8.64 -25.23
N PRO A 67 10.56 -7.49 -25.74
CA PRO A 67 10.57 -7.19 -27.18
C PRO A 67 11.26 -8.28 -28.02
N LYS A 68 10.76 -8.57 -29.22
CA LYS A 68 11.42 -9.49 -30.16
C LYS A 68 12.81 -8.97 -30.54
N GLY A 69 13.75 -9.89 -30.72
CA GLY A 69 15.14 -9.57 -31.11
C GLY A 69 16.02 -9.06 -29.97
N LEU A 70 15.50 -8.98 -28.75
CA LEU A 70 16.28 -8.55 -27.59
C LEU A 70 17.34 -9.60 -27.22
N THR A 71 18.57 -9.15 -26.97
CA THR A 71 19.70 -9.98 -26.52
C THR A 71 20.48 -9.25 -25.44
N ASP A 72 21.13 -9.98 -24.55
CA ASP A 72 21.94 -9.45 -23.45
C ASP A 72 21.21 -8.37 -22.60
N ALA A 73 19.95 -8.63 -22.29
CA ALA A 73 19.09 -7.67 -21.60
C ALA A 73 18.95 -7.96 -20.10
N PRO A 74 18.86 -6.92 -19.26
CA PRO A 74 18.56 -7.09 -17.85
C PRO A 74 17.11 -7.50 -17.60
N ILE A 75 16.89 -8.11 -16.43
CA ILE A 75 15.57 -8.58 -15.99
C ILE A 75 15.02 -7.64 -14.90
N VAL A 76 13.74 -7.30 -14.99
CA VAL A 76 12.96 -6.72 -13.88
C VAL A 76 11.94 -7.74 -13.41
N LEU A 77 12.13 -8.24 -12.20
CA LEU A 77 11.32 -9.28 -11.56
C LEU A 77 10.34 -8.67 -10.56
N THR A 78 9.10 -9.13 -10.61
CA THR A 78 8.08 -8.92 -9.58
C THR A 78 7.44 -10.26 -9.22
N ARG A 79 7.35 -10.55 -7.92
CA ARG A 79 6.62 -11.72 -7.41
C ARG A 79 5.33 -11.23 -6.77
N THR A 80 4.22 -11.90 -7.05
CA THR A 80 2.89 -11.35 -6.77
C THR A 80 1.90 -12.41 -6.29
N PRO A 81 1.04 -12.09 -5.30
CA PRO A 81 -0.14 -12.88 -4.98
C PRO A 81 -1.36 -12.48 -5.84
N TYR A 82 -1.18 -11.70 -6.91
CA TYR A 82 -2.25 -11.02 -7.67
C TYR A 82 -2.30 -11.43 -9.16
N ASN A 83 -2.17 -12.73 -9.46
CA ASN A 83 -2.25 -13.29 -10.81
C ASN A 83 -1.21 -12.73 -11.78
N ALA A 84 -0.03 -13.34 -11.84
CA ALA A 84 1.06 -12.94 -12.73
C ALA A 84 0.64 -12.85 -14.21
N ALA A 85 -0.23 -13.74 -14.69
CA ALA A 85 -0.76 -13.67 -16.06
C ALA A 85 -1.62 -12.42 -16.27
N GLY A 86 -2.43 -12.04 -15.28
CA GLY A 86 -3.21 -10.81 -15.28
C GLY A 86 -2.33 -9.55 -15.15
N ARG A 87 -1.30 -9.58 -14.28
CA ARG A 87 -0.35 -8.47 -14.13
C ARG A 87 0.42 -8.19 -15.42
N ALA A 88 0.76 -9.22 -16.18
CA ALA A 88 1.38 -9.12 -17.50
C ALA A 88 0.39 -8.86 -18.66
N LYS A 89 -0.89 -8.55 -18.37
CA LYS A 89 -1.95 -8.32 -19.36
C LYS A 89 -2.86 -7.15 -18.95
N ARG A 90 -2.36 -5.92 -19.08
CA ARG A 90 -3.17 -4.69 -19.00
C ARG A 90 -4.25 -4.66 -20.08
N MET A 91 -3.89 -5.06 -21.30
CA MET A 91 -4.76 -5.11 -22.47
C MET A 91 -4.32 -6.24 -23.40
N ASP A 92 -5.25 -6.88 -24.10
CA ASP A 92 -4.88 -7.81 -25.16
C ASP A 92 -4.42 -7.02 -26.39
N SER A 93 -3.12 -7.07 -26.69
CA SER A 93 -2.54 -6.27 -27.77
C SER A 93 -1.31 -6.94 -28.39
N PRO A 94 -1.08 -6.75 -29.70
CA PRO A 94 0.19 -7.11 -30.33
C PRO A 94 1.36 -6.22 -29.90
N SER A 95 1.12 -5.04 -29.31
CA SER A 95 2.19 -4.16 -28.83
C SER A 95 2.51 -4.39 -27.35
N ILE A 96 3.80 -4.50 -27.02
CA ILE A 96 4.28 -4.71 -25.66
C ILE A 96 3.96 -3.54 -24.73
N LEU A 97 4.08 -2.30 -25.22
CA LEU A 97 3.71 -1.11 -24.47
C LEU A 97 2.22 -1.05 -24.18
N SER A 98 1.42 -1.70 -25.04
CA SER A 98 -0.01 -1.81 -24.86
C SER A 98 -0.41 -2.92 -23.88
N THR A 99 0.29 -4.07 -23.93
CA THR A 99 -0.04 -5.25 -23.11
C THR A 99 0.45 -5.17 -21.67
N LEU A 100 1.59 -4.53 -21.39
CA LEU A 100 2.14 -4.42 -20.04
C LEU A 100 1.56 -3.22 -19.26
N PRO A 101 1.65 -3.21 -17.92
CA PRO A 101 1.24 -2.08 -17.08
C PRO A 101 1.96 -0.77 -17.46
N LEU A 102 1.30 0.37 -17.20
CA LEU A 102 1.86 1.72 -17.43
C LEU A 102 3.25 1.89 -16.81
N ALA A 103 3.43 1.40 -15.58
CA ALA A 103 4.69 1.51 -14.85
C ALA A 103 5.86 0.80 -15.53
N ASP A 104 5.60 -0.21 -16.36
CA ASP A 104 6.63 -0.98 -17.06
C ASP A 104 7.09 -0.30 -18.36
N GLU A 105 6.36 0.70 -18.87
CA GLU A 105 6.66 1.31 -20.17
C GLU A 105 8.10 1.85 -20.25
N MET A 106 8.61 2.42 -19.15
CA MET A 106 9.99 2.91 -19.08
C MET A 106 11.03 1.78 -19.23
N PHE A 107 10.77 0.61 -18.62
CA PHE A 107 11.64 -0.54 -18.70
C PHE A 107 11.57 -1.17 -20.10
N VAL A 108 10.37 -1.27 -20.67
CA VAL A 108 10.16 -1.77 -22.03
C VAL A 108 10.87 -0.90 -23.06
N LYS A 109 10.68 0.44 -23.01
CA LYS A 109 11.37 1.39 -23.89
C LYS A 109 12.89 1.31 -23.75
N ALA A 110 13.38 1.02 -22.55
CA ALA A 110 14.79 0.85 -22.31
C ALA A 110 15.32 -0.54 -22.74
N GLY A 111 14.47 -1.51 -23.11
CA GLY A 111 14.92 -2.85 -23.52
C GLY A 111 15.22 -3.78 -22.34
N TYR A 112 14.34 -3.81 -21.35
CA TYR A 112 14.37 -4.80 -20.27
C TYR A 112 13.49 -6.02 -20.59
N ILE A 113 13.85 -7.16 -19.98
CA ILE A 113 12.96 -8.32 -19.86
C ILE A 113 12.08 -8.14 -18.62
N ARG A 114 10.76 -8.23 -18.80
CA ARG A 114 9.81 -8.14 -17.68
C ARG A 114 9.37 -9.51 -17.23
N VAL A 115 9.44 -9.77 -15.92
CA VAL A 115 9.04 -11.05 -15.32
C VAL A 115 8.05 -10.82 -14.18
N TYR A 116 6.90 -11.49 -14.27
CA TYR A 116 5.92 -11.61 -13.21
C TYR A 116 5.81 -13.06 -12.76
N GLN A 117 5.86 -13.33 -11.47
CA GLN A 117 5.72 -14.69 -10.93
C GLN A 117 4.61 -14.75 -9.89
N ASP A 118 3.72 -15.74 -10.01
CA ASP A 118 2.78 -16.07 -8.96
C ASP A 118 3.54 -16.65 -7.77
N ILE A 119 3.37 -16.07 -6.58
CA ILE A 119 3.96 -16.65 -5.38
C ILE A 119 3.37 -18.04 -5.09
N ARG A 120 4.10 -18.82 -4.28
CA ARG A 120 3.69 -20.13 -3.80
C ARG A 120 2.23 -20.17 -3.33
N GLY A 121 1.48 -21.13 -3.88
CA GLY A 121 0.08 -21.40 -3.56
C GLY A 121 -0.97 -20.45 -4.12
N LYS A 122 -0.59 -19.46 -4.94
CA LYS A 122 -1.54 -18.55 -5.60
C LYS A 122 -1.63 -18.82 -7.10
N TYR A 123 -2.86 -18.74 -7.63
CA TYR A 123 -3.16 -18.84 -9.06
C TYR A 123 -2.48 -20.03 -9.75
N GLY A 124 -1.56 -19.79 -10.70
CA GLY A 124 -0.90 -20.83 -11.48
C GLY A 124 0.14 -21.62 -10.70
N SER A 125 0.60 -21.10 -9.55
CA SER A 125 1.65 -21.74 -8.76
C SER A 125 1.15 -22.92 -7.93
N GLU A 126 2.06 -23.87 -7.73
CA GLU A 126 1.88 -25.01 -6.82
C GLU A 126 2.18 -24.61 -5.36
N GLY A 127 2.02 -25.56 -4.44
CA GLY A 127 2.31 -25.41 -3.01
C GLY A 127 1.21 -24.72 -2.21
N ASP A 128 1.46 -24.52 -0.91
CA ASP A 128 0.51 -23.92 0.01
C ASP A 128 0.71 -22.41 0.16
N TYR A 129 -0.38 -21.66 0.09
CA TYR A 129 -0.38 -20.23 0.34
C TYR A 129 -0.47 -19.95 1.85
N VAL A 130 0.46 -19.12 2.33
CA VAL A 130 0.45 -18.56 3.68
C VAL A 130 0.52 -17.05 3.52
N VAL A 131 -0.47 -16.32 4.05
CA VAL A 131 -0.49 -14.84 4.05
C VAL A 131 0.81 -14.34 4.67
N THR A 132 1.48 -13.43 3.96
CA THR A 132 2.77 -12.84 4.33
C THR A 132 3.73 -13.88 4.91
N ARG A 133 3.87 -15.03 4.22
CA ARG A 133 4.57 -16.24 4.69
C ARG A 133 5.83 -15.85 5.49
N PRO A 134 5.86 -16.12 6.82
CA PRO A 134 6.98 -15.72 7.65
C PRO A 134 8.30 -16.31 7.16
N VAL A 135 9.38 -15.55 7.35
CA VAL A 135 10.75 -15.99 7.08
C VAL A 135 11.08 -17.23 7.91
N ILE A 136 11.89 -18.14 7.35
CA ILE A 136 12.34 -19.35 8.06
C ILE A 136 12.88 -18.98 9.44
N GLY A 137 12.30 -19.56 10.48
CA GLY A 137 12.51 -19.16 11.87
C GLY A 137 11.41 -19.69 12.79
N PRO A 138 11.19 -19.07 13.97
CA PRO A 138 10.21 -19.55 14.95
C PRO A 138 8.79 -19.77 14.38
N LEU A 139 8.35 -18.90 13.47
CA LEU A 139 7.01 -18.94 12.85
C LEU A 139 6.95 -19.76 11.56
N ASN A 140 8.10 -20.21 11.03
CA ASN A 140 8.18 -21.03 9.83
C ASN A 140 9.36 -22.02 9.95
N GLN A 141 9.04 -23.25 10.36
CA GLN A 141 10.01 -24.35 10.52
C GLN A 141 10.27 -25.12 9.20
N THR A 142 9.68 -24.68 8.08
CA THR A 142 9.90 -25.33 6.77
C THR A 142 11.25 -24.93 6.18
N LYS A 143 11.61 -25.52 5.03
CA LYS A 143 12.83 -25.19 4.29
C LYS A 143 12.63 -24.11 3.22
N VAL A 144 11.42 -23.56 3.11
CA VAL A 144 11.03 -22.60 2.05
C VAL A 144 10.20 -21.44 2.60
N ASP A 145 10.41 -20.27 2.01
CA ASP A 145 9.80 -18.97 2.31
C ASP A 145 9.94 -18.05 1.09
N HIS A 146 9.52 -16.79 1.22
CA HIS A 146 9.67 -15.84 0.12
C HIS A 146 11.13 -15.53 -0.23
N VAL A 147 12.07 -15.64 0.72
CA VAL A 147 13.50 -15.40 0.52
C VAL A 147 14.09 -16.46 -0.41
N THR A 148 13.86 -17.72 -0.07
CA THR A 148 14.33 -18.89 -0.80
C THR A 148 13.66 -19.06 -2.15
N ASP A 149 12.33 -18.85 -2.24
CA ASP A 149 11.64 -18.89 -3.53
C ASP A 149 12.12 -17.79 -4.48
N ALA A 150 12.43 -16.58 -3.97
CA ALA A 150 13.01 -15.52 -4.79
C ALA A 150 14.44 -15.86 -5.25
N TRP A 151 15.24 -16.48 -4.36
CA TRP A 151 16.58 -16.94 -4.70
C TRP A 151 16.55 -17.96 -5.85
N ASP A 152 15.73 -19.00 -5.73
CA ASP A 152 15.62 -20.08 -6.73
C ASP A 152 15.08 -19.55 -8.07
N THR A 153 14.15 -18.59 -8.00
CA THR A 153 13.63 -17.89 -9.19
C THR A 153 14.73 -17.12 -9.92
N ILE A 154 15.54 -16.34 -9.19
CA ILE A 154 16.61 -15.55 -9.80
C ILE A 154 17.68 -16.47 -10.39
N ASP A 155 18.09 -17.53 -9.67
CA ASP A 155 19.05 -18.52 -10.16
C ASP A 155 18.59 -19.16 -11.48
N TRP A 156 17.31 -19.56 -11.55
CA TRP A 156 16.73 -20.11 -12.77
C TRP A 156 16.72 -19.11 -13.92
N LEU A 157 16.36 -17.85 -13.65
CA LEU A 157 16.25 -16.78 -14.66
C LEU A 157 17.60 -16.38 -15.25
N VAL A 158 18.67 -16.39 -14.46
CA VAL A 158 20.00 -15.97 -14.94
C VAL A 158 20.79 -17.09 -15.61
N ASN A 159 20.29 -18.34 -15.53
CA ASN A 159 20.86 -19.44 -16.27
C ASN A 159 20.58 -19.25 -17.78
N LYS A 160 21.65 -19.10 -18.56
CA LYS A 160 21.59 -18.88 -20.02
C LYS A 160 20.91 -20.01 -20.80
N ALA A 161 20.83 -21.22 -20.25
CA ALA A 161 20.08 -22.31 -20.87
C ALA A 161 18.56 -22.10 -20.78
N ASN A 162 18.08 -21.38 -19.75
CA ASN A 162 16.67 -21.11 -19.52
C ASN A 162 16.21 -19.81 -20.18
N LEU A 163 17.05 -18.77 -20.14
CA LEU A 163 16.74 -17.43 -20.68
C LEU A 163 17.98 -16.82 -21.38
N PRO A 164 18.32 -17.29 -22.60
CA PRO A 164 19.54 -16.87 -23.30
C PRO A 164 19.56 -15.37 -23.63
N GLU A 165 18.40 -14.72 -23.72
CA GLU A 165 18.25 -13.29 -23.99
C GLU A 165 18.72 -12.40 -22.84
N SER A 166 18.86 -12.93 -21.62
CA SER A 166 19.21 -12.13 -20.44
C SER A 166 20.72 -11.90 -20.29
N ASN A 167 21.17 -10.74 -19.80
CA ASN A 167 22.56 -10.51 -19.36
C ASN A 167 22.91 -11.09 -17.98
N GLY A 168 21.98 -11.80 -17.33
CA GLY A 168 22.18 -12.42 -16.02
C GLY A 168 22.12 -11.43 -14.85
N ARG A 169 21.62 -10.21 -15.03
CA ARG A 169 21.40 -9.24 -13.95
C ARG A 169 19.91 -9.02 -13.71
N VAL A 170 19.50 -9.03 -12.45
CA VAL A 170 18.10 -8.88 -12.03
C VAL A 170 17.95 -7.66 -11.13
N GLY A 171 16.96 -6.83 -11.44
CA GLY A 171 16.38 -5.87 -10.51
C GLY A 171 15.03 -6.38 -10.01
N MET A 172 14.69 -6.07 -8.76
CA MET A 172 13.37 -6.38 -8.21
C MET A 172 12.60 -5.11 -7.86
N ILE A 173 11.32 -5.09 -8.22
CA ILE A 173 10.41 -3.97 -7.96
C ILE A 173 9.00 -4.50 -7.74
N GLY A 174 8.19 -3.78 -6.98
CA GLY A 174 6.79 -4.12 -6.75
C GLY A 174 6.21 -3.32 -5.59
N SER A 175 4.89 -3.14 -5.61
CA SER A 175 4.17 -2.37 -4.61
C SER A 175 3.29 -3.22 -3.67
N SER A 176 3.10 -2.80 -2.42
CA SER A 176 2.32 -3.54 -1.40
C SER A 176 2.91 -4.92 -1.11
N TYR A 177 2.11 -5.98 -1.21
CA TYR A 177 2.59 -7.36 -1.12
C TYR A 177 3.69 -7.66 -2.16
N GLU A 178 3.63 -7.09 -3.36
CA GLU A 178 4.71 -7.25 -4.33
C GLU A 178 6.01 -6.64 -3.79
N GLY A 179 5.93 -5.49 -3.11
CA GLY A 179 7.02 -4.86 -2.37
C GLY A 179 7.52 -5.70 -1.19
N PHE A 180 6.61 -6.31 -0.42
CA PHE A 180 6.96 -7.28 0.63
C PHE A 180 7.82 -8.43 0.08
N THR A 181 7.54 -8.93 -1.13
CA THR A 181 8.40 -9.96 -1.74
C THR A 181 9.79 -9.46 -2.14
N VAL A 182 9.93 -8.18 -2.49
CA VAL A 182 11.24 -7.53 -2.72
C VAL A 182 12.02 -7.48 -1.41
N VAL A 183 11.39 -7.06 -0.32
CA VAL A 183 12.02 -6.97 1.00
C VAL A 183 12.47 -8.34 1.50
N ASN A 184 11.66 -9.38 1.31
CA ASN A 184 12.07 -10.75 1.62
C ASN A 184 13.31 -11.17 0.83
N ALA A 185 13.37 -10.87 -0.48
CA ALA A 185 14.54 -11.19 -1.29
C ALA A 185 15.81 -10.46 -0.79
N LEU A 186 15.67 -9.25 -0.21
CA LEU A 186 16.78 -8.50 0.38
C LEU A 186 17.36 -9.14 1.65
N LEU A 187 16.65 -10.04 2.35
CA LEU A 187 17.17 -10.68 3.56
C LEU A 187 18.36 -11.62 3.26
N LYS A 188 18.31 -12.35 2.14
CA LYS A 188 19.39 -13.20 1.63
C LYS A 188 19.40 -13.18 0.10
N PRO A 189 19.88 -12.10 -0.52
CA PRO A 189 19.75 -11.89 -1.96
C PRO A 189 20.60 -12.89 -2.75
N HIS A 190 20.08 -13.34 -3.88
CA HIS A 190 20.89 -14.04 -4.88
C HIS A 190 21.96 -13.07 -5.43
N PRO A 191 23.22 -13.50 -5.71
CA PRO A 191 24.27 -12.61 -6.20
C PRO A 191 23.92 -11.84 -7.48
N ALA A 192 22.98 -12.34 -8.28
CA ALA A 192 22.49 -11.68 -9.48
C ALA A 192 21.42 -10.60 -9.24
N LEU A 193 20.88 -10.46 -8.02
CA LEU A 193 20.05 -9.33 -7.64
C LEU A 193 20.95 -8.11 -7.44
N LYS A 194 20.90 -7.15 -8.37
CA LYS A 194 21.83 -6.00 -8.40
C LYS A 194 21.22 -4.70 -7.90
N VAL A 195 19.89 -4.61 -7.84
CA VAL A 195 19.16 -3.41 -7.41
C VAL A 195 17.74 -3.79 -6.98
N ALA A 196 17.19 -3.06 -6.01
CA ALA A 196 15.83 -3.26 -5.53
C ALA A 196 15.08 -1.93 -5.37
N ALA A 197 13.77 -1.96 -5.60
CA ALA A 197 12.86 -0.86 -5.29
C ALA A 197 11.56 -1.40 -4.67
N PRO A 198 11.54 -1.65 -3.35
CA PRO A 198 10.31 -1.95 -2.63
C PRO A 198 9.45 -0.67 -2.54
N GLU A 199 8.29 -0.70 -3.17
CA GLU A 199 7.32 0.40 -3.20
C GLU A 199 6.20 0.10 -2.21
N SER A 200 5.86 1.04 -1.33
CA SER A 200 4.80 0.89 -0.32
C SER A 200 4.73 -0.53 0.28
N PRO A 201 5.84 -1.11 0.78
CA PRO A 201 5.91 -2.53 1.08
C PRO A 201 5.22 -2.84 2.41
N MET A 202 4.52 -3.98 2.49
CA MET A 202 4.05 -4.51 3.78
C MET A 202 5.27 -4.92 4.62
N ILE A 203 5.45 -4.33 5.80
CA ILE A 203 6.63 -4.57 6.66
C ILE A 203 6.23 -4.99 8.06
N ASP A 204 5.33 -4.23 8.68
CA ASP A 204 4.77 -4.52 9.99
C ASP A 204 3.26 -4.21 9.98
N GLY A 205 2.52 -5.26 9.59
CA GLY A 205 1.07 -5.22 9.51
C GLY A 205 0.36 -4.95 10.84
N TRP A 206 1.05 -4.94 11.99
CA TRP A 206 0.44 -4.62 13.29
C TRP A 206 0.73 -3.18 13.73
N MET A 207 1.93 -2.67 13.46
CA MET A 207 2.33 -1.34 13.91
C MET A 207 1.64 -0.23 13.10
N GLY A 208 1.53 -0.34 11.78
CA GLY A 208 0.92 0.72 10.97
C GLY A 208 0.82 0.45 9.47
N ASP A 209 0.89 -0.82 9.04
CA ASP A 209 0.53 -1.23 7.68
C ASP A 209 -0.90 -1.86 7.68
N ASP A 210 -1.12 -2.92 6.91
CA ASP A 210 -2.46 -3.39 6.54
C ASP A 210 -3.41 -3.83 7.65
N TRP A 211 -2.97 -4.55 8.69
CA TRP A 211 -3.92 -5.24 9.59
C TRP A 211 -4.34 -4.36 10.75
N PHE A 212 -3.39 -3.63 11.34
CA PHE A 212 -3.61 -2.74 12.45
C PHE A 212 -2.76 -1.48 12.34
N HIS A 213 -3.26 -0.40 12.92
CA HIS A 213 -2.44 0.77 13.27
C HIS A 213 -2.41 0.92 14.78
N TYR A 214 -1.22 0.81 15.39
CA TYR A 214 -1.03 0.79 16.84
C TYR A 214 -2.05 -0.11 17.58
N GLY A 215 -2.34 -1.27 17.00
CA GLY A 215 -3.29 -2.25 17.52
C GLY A 215 -4.78 -1.99 17.23
N ALA A 216 -5.14 -0.91 16.53
CA ALA A 216 -6.49 -0.69 16.00
C ALA A 216 -6.72 -1.48 14.71
N PHE A 217 -7.66 -2.43 14.70
CA PHE A 217 -7.85 -3.35 13.58
C PHE A 217 -8.54 -2.68 12.39
N ARG A 218 -7.99 -2.89 11.19
CA ARG A 218 -8.50 -2.33 9.93
C ARG A 218 -9.58 -3.23 9.32
N LEU A 219 -10.84 -2.88 9.57
CA LEU A 219 -12.00 -3.48 8.90
C LEU A 219 -11.96 -3.31 7.37
N ALA A 220 -11.30 -2.25 6.86
CA ALA A 220 -11.13 -2.04 5.42
C ALA A 220 -10.50 -3.26 4.70
N ASN A 221 -9.60 -3.98 5.38
CA ASN A 221 -8.83 -5.08 4.80
C ASN A 221 -9.46 -6.47 5.05
N ILE A 222 -10.59 -6.55 5.78
CA ILE A 222 -11.22 -7.82 6.12
C ILE A 222 -11.78 -8.55 4.88
N ALA A 223 -12.26 -7.80 3.89
CA ALA A 223 -12.76 -8.36 2.63
C ALA A 223 -11.62 -8.94 1.79
N TRP A 224 -10.48 -8.21 1.71
CA TRP A 224 -9.26 -8.66 1.04
C TRP A 224 -8.77 -9.98 1.65
N LEU A 225 -8.73 -10.08 2.99
CA LEU A 225 -8.29 -11.29 3.67
C LEU A 225 -9.08 -12.51 3.22
N GLY A 226 -10.41 -12.44 3.22
CA GLY A 226 -11.22 -13.58 2.82
C GLY A 226 -11.14 -13.90 1.33
N ALA A 227 -11.04 -12.87 0.47
CA ALA A 227 -10.85 -13.08 -0.96
C ALA A 227 -9.50 -13.77 -1.26
N GLN A 228 -8.43 -13.39 -0.56
CA GLN A 228 -7.09 -13.92 -0.83
C GLN A 228 -6.83 -15.29 -0.20
N THR A 229 -7.49 -15.63 0.91
CA THR A 229 -7.25 -16.87 1.66
C THR A 229 -8.33 -17.93 1.49
N GLY A 230 -9.55 -17.54 1.10
CA GLY A 230 -10.63 -18.49 0.81
C GLY A 230 -10.51 -19.16 -0.56
N TYR A 231 -9.65 -18.63 -1.44
CA TYR A 231 -9.58 -19.04 -2.84
C TYR A 231 -8.13 -19.12 -3.34
N LYS A 232 -7.81 -20.18 -4.09
CA LYS A 232 -6.53 -20.28 -4.79
C LYS A 232 -6.39 -19.21 -5.88
N GLY A 233 -7.46 -18.99 -6.65
CA GLY A 233 -7.57 -17.99 -7.71
C GLY A 233 -8.20 -16.68 -7.23
N GLU A 234 -8.99 -16.04 -8.11
CA GLU A 234 -9.72 -14.82 -7.79
C GLU A 234 -10.80 -15.08 -6.73
N GLY A 235 -10.69 -14.39 -5.60
CA GLY A 235 -11.68 -14.44 -4.54
C GLY A 235 -12.78 -13.41 -4.70
N LYS A 236 -13.90 -13.63 -4.00
CA LYS A 236 -15.06 -12.72 -4.00
C LYS A 236 -15.26 -12.13 -2.61
N ALA A 237 -15.61 -10.84 -2.55
CA ALA A 237 -16.08 -10.22 -1.31
C ALA A 237 -17.44 -10.83 -0.89
N PRO A 238 -17.73 -10.92 0.42
CA PRO A 238 -18.98 -11.50 0.87
C PRO A 238 -20.13 -10.51 0.63
N PRO A 239 -21.34 -10.98 0.29
CA PRO A 239 -22.49 -10.10 0.13
C PRO A 239 -22.85 -9.45 1.48
N THR A 240 -22.83 -8.12 1.54
CA THR A 240 -23.09 -7.37 2.78
C THR A 240 -24.59 -7.10 3.00
N GLY A 241 -25.37 -7.07 1.91
CA GLY A 241 -26.81 -6.77 1.92
C GLY A 241 -27.14 -5.27 2.05
N GLY A 242 -26.15 -4.39 1.91
CA GLY A 242 -26.33 -2.95 1.96
C GLY A 242 -25.17 -2.21 1.29
N TYR A 243 -25.43 -1.02 0.75
CA TYR A 243 -24.41 -0.21 0.07
C TYR A 243 -23.45 0.48 1.05
N ASP A 244 -23.96 0.91 2.21
CA ASP A 244 -23.19 1.67 3.20
C ASP A 244 -22.50 0.75 4.21
N ASP A 245 -21.19 0.59 4.04
CA ASP A 245 -20.34 -0.21 4.92
C ASP A 245 -20.35 0.29 6.36
N TYR A 246 -20.57 1.59 6.58
CA TYR A 246 -20.79 2.12 7.92
C TYR A 246 -21.93 1.35 8.61
N ASP A 247 -23.09 1.22 7.96
CA ASP A 247 -24.20 0.50 8.57
C ASP A 247 -24.03 -1.02 8.52
N ASN A 248 -23.38 -1.57 7.49
CA ASN A 248 -23.11 -3.00 7.39
C ASN A 248 -22.29 -3.50 8.59
N PHE A 249 -21.18 -2.82 8.92
CA PHE A 249 -20.36 -3.17 10.08
C PHE A 249 -21.04 -2.82 11.41
N ARG A 250 -21.65 -1.64 11.51
CA ARG A 250 -22.24 -1.15 12.77
C ARG A 250 -23.39 -2.04 13.26
N ARG A 251 -24.24 -2.53 12.36
CA ARG A 251 -25.38 -3.42 12.68
C ARG A 251 -24.93 -4.79 13.16
N VAL A 252 -23.81 -5.31 12.64
CA VAL A 252 -23.29 -6.63 13.01
C VAL A 252 -22.60 -6.60 14.37
N GLY A 253 -21.90 -5.51 14.71
CA GLY A 253 -21.24 -5.37 16.01
C GLY A 253 -19.73 -5.33 15.89
N SER A 254 -19.08 -6.41 16.33
CA SER A 254 -17.62 -6.57 16.33
C SER A 254 -17.09 -7.16 15.02
N ALA A 255 -15.78 -7.03 14.80
CA ALA A 255 -15.11 -7.63 13.65
C ALA A 255 -15.28 -9.17 13.62
N GLY A 256 -15.25 -9.84 14.78
CA GLY A 256 -15.48 -11.28 14.87
C GLY A 256 -16.93 -11.68 14.58
N ALA A 257 -17.91 -10.89 14.98
CA ALA A 257 -19.30 -11.11 14.58
C ALA A 257 -19.48 -10.97 13.06
N TRP A 258 -18.77 -10.02 12.44
CA TRP A 258 -18.74 -9.87 10.99
C TRP A 258 -18.09 -11.07 10.31
N ALA A 259 -16.92 -11.51 10.77
CA ALA A 259 -16.23 -12.68 10.22
C ALA A 259 -17.08 -13.94 10.32
N LYS A 260 -17.80 -14.14 11.43
CA LYS A 260 -18.76 -15.24 11.58
C LYS A 260 -19.92 -15.15 10.59
N LYS A 261 -20.47 -13.94 10.37
CA LYS A 261 -21.57 -13.73 9.41
C LYS A 261 -21.14 -13.99 7.97
N SER A 262 -19.90 -13.64 7.61
CA SER A 262 -19.34 -13.87 6.26
C SER A 262 -18.74 -15.27 6.07
N GLY A 263 -18.60 -16.06 7.14
CA GLY A 263 -17.93 -17.36 7.14
C GLY A 263 -16.41 -17.28 7.15
N TYR A 264 -15.84 -16.07 7.27
CA TYR A 264 -14.40 -15.84 7.31
C TYR A 264 -13.77 -16.29 8.63
N ASP A 265 -14.57 -16.55 9.66
CA ASP A 265 -14.12 -17.14 10.92
C ASP A 265 -13.51 -18.55 10.78
N GLN A 266 -13.79 -19.22 9.66
CA GLN A 266 -13.22 -20.52 9.30
C GLN A 266 -11.82 -20.43 8.70
N LEU A 267 -11.36 -19.23 8.32
CA LEU A 267 -10.10 -19.05 7.61
C LEU A 267 -8.91 -19.11 8.58
N PRO A 268 -7.87 -19.92 8.31
CA PRO A 268 -6.76 -20.10 9.24
C PRO A 268 -6.02 -18.81 9.59
N PHE A 269 -5.86 -17.88 8.64
CA PHE A 269 -5.19 -16.61 8.92
C PHE A 269 -6.05 -15.69 9.82
N TRP A 270 -7.37 -15.69 9.62
CA TRP A 270 -8.28 -14.99 10.53
C TRP A 270 -8.18 -15.52 11.96
N GLN A 271 -8.17 -16.84 12.14
CA GLN A 271 -8.02 -17.48 13.45
C GLN A 271 -6.72 -17.04 14.14
N ARG A 272 -5.59 -17.05 13.41
CA ARG A 272 -4.31 -16.54 13.93
C ARG A 272 -4.40 -15.08 14.37
N MET A 273 -5.03 -14.19 13.59
CA MET A 273 -5.17 -12.79 14.00
C MET A 273 -6.05 -12.62 15.24
N VAL A 274 -7.12 -13.41 15.38
CA VAL A 274 -7.97 -13.39 16.57
C VAL A 274 -7.20 -13.88 17.80
N ASP A 275 -6.35 -14.90 17.65
CA ASP A 275 -5.52 -15.42 18.74
C ASP A 275 -4.38 -14.48 19.14
N HIS A 276 -3.97 -13.60 18.22
CA HIS A 276 -2.88 -12.64 18.40
C HIS A 276 -3.34 -11.18 18.23
N PRO A 277 -4.24 -10.65 19.10
CA PRO A 277 -4.74 -9.28 18.97
C PRO A 277 -3.74 -8.19 19.42
N ALA A 278 -2.77 -8.56 20.25
CA ALA A 278 -1.68 -7.70 20.73
C ALA A 278 -0.39 -7.96 19.93
N TYR A 279 0.60 -7.08 20.05
CA TYR A 279 1.90 -7.20 19.36
C TYR A 279 2.82 -8.23 20.03
N ASP A 280 2.37 -9.48 20.10
CA ASP A 280 3.12 -10.58 20.69
C ASP A 280 4.15 -11.18 19.72
N ALA A 281 4.73 -12.33 20.08
CA ALA A 281 5.75 -13.00 19.28
C ALA A 281 5.30 -13.32 17.84
N PHE A 282 4.00 -13.47 17.57
CA PHE A 282 3.50 -13.69 16.22
C PHE A 282 3.78 -12.48 15.32
N TRP A 283 3.46 -11.26 15.77
CA TRP A 283 3.70 -10.06 14.98
C TRP A 283 5.16 -9.60 15.05
N GLN A 284 5.77 -9.66 16.22
CA GLN A 284 7.19 -9.31 16.39
C GLN A 284 8.10 -10.19 15.51
N GLY A 285 7.75 -11.47 15.34
CA GLY A 285 8.46 -12.42 14.49
C GLY A 285 8.20 -12.24 12.98
N GLN A 286 7.43 -11.23 12.57
CA GLN A 286 7.15 -10.89 11.17
C GLN A 286 7.62 -9.47 10.79
N ALA A 287 8.05 -8.65 11.76
CA ALA A 287 8.49 -7.27 11.56
C ALA A 287 9.78 -7.19 10.71
N LEU A 288 9.61 -6.91 9.41
CA LEU A 288 10.71 -6.99 8.44
C LEU A 288 11.74 -5.87 8.58
N ASP A 289 11.34 -4.70 9.07
CA ASP A 289 12.22 -3.56 9.38
C ASP A 289 13.35 -3.99 10.33
N LYS A 290 13.00 -4.74 11.39
CA LYS A 290 13.95 -5.28 12.37
C LYS A 290 14.86 -6.33 11.75
N MET A 291 14.30 -7.21 10.93
CA MET A 291 15.07 -8.29 10.29
C MET A 291 16.09 -7.74 9.28
N VAL A 292 15.65 -6.79 8.44
CA VAL A 292 16.49 -6.12 7.45
C VAL A 292 17.59 -5.31 8.14
N ALA A 293 17.27 -4.58 9.21
CA ALA A 293 18.27 -3.83 9.97
C ALA A 293 19.25 -4.72 10.76
N ALA A 294 18.85 -5.93 11.16
CA ALA A 294 19.73 -6.87 11.83
C ALA A 294 20.83 -7.41 10.90
N ASN A 295 20.51 -7.64 9.62
CA ASN A 295 21.47 -8.10 8.61
C ASN A 295 21.30 -7.32 7.30
N PRO A 296 21.76 -6.06 7.22
CA PRO A 296 21.55 -5.24 6.04
C PRO A 296 22.24 -5.80 4.79
N SER A 297 21.50 -5.92 3.71
CA SER A 297 22.03 -6.26 2.39
C SER A 297 22.91 -5.15 1.82
N ASN A 298 23.84 -5.53 0.94
CA ASN A 298 24.62 -4.60 0.13
C ASN A 298 23.94 -4.25 -1.21
N VAL A 299 22.79 -4.87 -1.53
CA VAL A 299 22.01 -4.53 -2.72
C VAL A 299 21.52 -3.07 -2.62
N PRO A 300 21.87 -2.21 -3.58
CA PRO A 300 21.35 -0.85 -3.67
C PRO A 300 19.82 -0.86 -3.68
N THR A 301 19.20 -0.13 -2.75
CA THR A 301 17.76 -0.18 -2.52
C THR A 301 17.14 1.21 -2.52
N LEU A 302 16.07 1.38 -3.29
CA LEU A 302 15.24 2.58 -3.34
C LEU A 302 13.91 2.31 -2.65
N TRP A 303 13.79 2.73 -1.40
CA TRP A 303 12.57 2.60 -0.61
C TRP A 303 11.59 3.68 -1.02
N GLU A 304 10.37 3.32 -1.36
CA GLU A 304 9.33 4.25 -1.78
C GLU A 304 8.05 4.05 -0.96
N GLN A 305 7.35 5.14 -0.63
CA GLN A 305 5.93 5.12 -0.25
C GLN A 305 5.26 6.46 -0.57
N GLY A 306 3.92 6.49 -0.65
CA GLY A 306 3.17 7.74 -0.72
C GLY A 306 3.19 8.54 0.59
N LEU A 307 3.14 9.88 0.48
CA LEU A 307 2.87 10.76 1.63
C LEU A 307 1.45 10.58 2.18
N TRP A 308 0.52 10.09 1.34
CA TRP A 308 -0.85 9.74 1.72
C TRP A 308 -1.13 8.26 1.41
N ASP A 309 -0.18 7.38 1.73
CA ASP A 309 -0.36 5.93 1.59
C ASP A 309 -1.41 5.37 2.57
N GLN A 310 -2.58 5.02 2.07
CA GLN A 310 -3.69 4.62 2.92
C GLN A 310 -3.67 3.14 3.37
N GLU A 311 -2.69 2.36 2.93
CA GLU A 311 -2.57 0.92 3.20
C GLU A 311 -1.28 0.58 3.96
N ASP A 312 -0.12 1.01 3.44
CA ASP A 312 1.23 0.64 3.91
C ASP A 312 2.03 1.88 4.32
N MET A 313 1.52 2.64 5.30
CA MET A 313 2.11 3.93 5.72
C MET A 313 3.36 3.77 6.59
N TYR A 314 3.56 2.60 7.21
CA TYR A 314 4.65 2.34 8.14
C TYR A 314 5.91 1.86 7.41
N GLY A 315 5.76 0.99 6.42
CA GLY A 315 6.82 0.09 5.99
C GLY A 315 8.10 0.71 5.42
N ALA A 316 8.01 1.48 4.32
CA ALA A 316 9.21 1.97 3.63
C ALA A 316 10.03 2.92 4.51
N ILE A 317 9.35 3.88 5.15
CA ILE A 317 10.00 4.93 5.93
C ILE A 317 10.70 4.37 7.17
N THR A 318 10.05 3.47 7.91
CA THR A 318 10.62 2.88 9.13
C THR A 318 11.78 1.93 8.82
N THR A 319 11.69 1.16 7.74
CA THR A 319 12.77 0.28 7.31
C THR A 319 13.99 1.10 6.86
N TRP A 320 13.78 2.16 6.09
CA TRP A 320 14.84 3.07 5.69
C TRP A 320 15.49 3.76 6.92
N GLU A 321 14.70 4.24 7.89
CA GLU A 321 15.21 4.83 9.12
C GLU A 321 16.05 3.83 9.93
N ALA A 322 15.60 2.57 10.03
CA ALA A 322 16.33 1.51 10.73
C ALA A 322 17.67 1.18 10.05
N LEU A 323 17.71 1.17 8.71
CA LEU A 323 18.94 0.99 7.93
C LEU A 323 19.87 2.21 8.05
N LYS A 324 19.33 3.42 8.04
CA LYS A 324 20.08 4.65 8.30
C LYS A 324 20.76 4.58 9.67
N ALA A 325 20.05 4.14 10.71
CA ALA A 325 20.63 3.98 12.05
C ALA A 325 21.78 2.96 12.11
N LYS A 326 21.87 2.04 11.12
CA LYS A 326 23.00 1.12 10.91
C LYS A 326 24.11 1.67 10.01
N GLY A 327 24.02 2.95 9.62
CA GLY A 327 25.00 3.61 8.74
C GLY A 327 24.90 3.20 7.27
N LYS A 328 23.75 2.68 6.81
CA LYS A 328 23.57 2.12 5.46
C LYS A 328 23.01 3.11 4.42
N THR A 329 23.17 4.40 4.64
CA THR A 329 22.68 5.47 3.72
C THR A 329 23.45 5.53 2.39
N GLY A 330 24.63 4.91 2.29
CA GLY A 330 25.42 4.89 1.04
C GLY A 330 24.84 3.99 -0.07
N ASN A 331 23.91 3.10 0.27
CA ASN A 331 23.25 2.21 -0.69
C ASN A 331 21.74 2.07 -0.43
N ASN A 332 21.16 2.93 0.42
CA ASN A 332 19.73 2.96 0.70
C ASN A 332 19.21 4.38 0.59
N PHE A 333 18.21 4.56 -0.27
CA PHE A 333 17.62 5.85 -0.61
C PHE A 333 16.12 5.82 -0.33
N LEU A 334 15.55 6.97 0.01
CA LEU A 334 14.11 7.12 0.27
C LEU A 334 13.48 8.02 -0.79
N VAL A 335 12.28 7.64 -1.27
CA VAL A 335 11.42 8.51 -2.05
C VAL A 335 10.03 8.54 -1.44
N MET A 336 9.45 9.75 -1.32
CA MET A 336 8.06 9.90 -0.94
C MET A 336 7.36 10.94 -1.79
N GLY A 337 6.45 10.51 -2.66
CA GLY A 337 5.67 11.40 -3.53
C GLY A 337 4.30 11.77 -2.96
N PRO A 338 3.57 12.70 -3.59
CA PRO A 338 2.24 13.15 -3.16
C PRO A 338 1.17 12.15 -3.62
N TRP A 339 1.35 10.90 -3.22
CA TRP A 339 0.66 9.75 -3.75
C TRP A 339 -0.16 9.05 -2.70
N ARG A 340 -1.25 8.44 -3.16
CA ARG A 340 -1.91 7.35 -2.45
C ARG A 340 -1.22 6.01 -2.70
N HIS A 341 -1.63 4.99 -1.97
CA HIS A 341 -1.04 3.66 -2.02
C HIS A 341 -0.87 3.14 -3.46
N SER A 342 0.33 2.71 -3.86
CA SER A 342 0.65 2.22 -5.21
C SER A 342 0.40 3.20 -6.37
N GLN A 343 0.08 4.49 -6.14
CA GLN A 343 -0.16 5.45 -7.24
C GLN A 343 1.12 5.76 -8.03
N VAL A 344 2.28 5.52 -7.43
CA VAL A 344 3.59 5.55 -8.08
C VAL A 344 3.65 4.73 -9.39
N ASN A 345 2.79 3.72 -9.53
CA ASN A 345 2.67 2.86 -10.70
C ASN A 345 1.57 3.30 -11.71
N ARG A 346 0.99 4.49 -11.51
CA ARG A 346 -0.13 5.04 -12.28
C ARG A 346 0.17 6.50 -12.68
N ASP A 347 -0.87 7.21 -13.12
CA ASP A 347 -0.82 8.66 -13.25
C ASP A 347 -0.74 9.32 -11.86
N GLY A 348 0.24 10.20 -11.69
CA GLY A 348 0.46 10.97 -10.47
C GLY A 348 0.36 12.48 -10.71
N ARG A 349 -0.58 12.94 -11.56
CA ARG A 349 -0.86 14.38 -11.76
C ARG A 349 -1.76 14.97 -10.67
N SER A 350 -2.51 14.12 -9.97
CA SER A 350 -3.47 14.57 -8.96
C SER A 350 -3.74 13.51 -7.90
N LEU A 351 -4.30 13.95 -6.77
CA LEU A 351 -4.90 13.09 -5.76
C LEU A 351 -6.10 13.80 -5.14
N GLY A 352 -7.30 13.24 -5.30
CA GLY A 352 -8.53 13.94 -4.91
C GLY A 352 -8.67 15.26 -5.67
N VAL A 353 -8.83 16.37 -4.93
CA VAL A 353 -8.98 17.72 -5.51
C VAL A 353 -7.65 18.38 -5.86
N PHE A 354 -6.52 17.81 -5.45
CA PHE A 354 -5.20 18.44 -5.58
C PHE A 354 -4.54 18.10 -6.92
N GLN A 355 -3.93 19.11 -7.55
CA GLN A 355 -3.17 18.99 -8.79
C GLN A 355 -1.69 19.26 -8.52
N TRP A 356 -0.83 18.42 -9.07
CA TRP A 356 0.62 18.46 -8.86
C TRP A 356 1.34 19.07 -10.06
N GLU A 357 2.58 19.53 -9.85
CA GLU A 357 3.45 20.02 -10.94
C GLU A 357 3.90 18.87 -11.85
N GLY A 358 3.04 18.53 -12.81
CA GLY A 358 3.22 17.44 -13.76
C GLY A 358 2.87 16.07 -13.18
N ASP A 359 3.22 15.02 -13.93
CA ASP A 359 3.02 13.64 -13.49
C ASP A 359 4.16 13.23 -12.55
N THR A 360 3.96 13.45 -11.26
CA THR A 360 4.98 13.18 -10.24
C THR A 360 5.36 11.70 -10.19
N ALA A 361 4.43 10.79 -10.47
CA ALA A 361 4.70 9.37 -10.54
C ALA A 361 5.55 9.01 -11.77
N ALA A 362 5.29 9.61 -12.93
CA ALA A 362 6.17 9.47 -14.10
C ALA A 362 7.56 10.07 -13.85
N GLN A 363 7.66 11.22 -13.17
CA GLN A 363 8.95 11.80 -12.79
C GLN A 363 9.77 10.84 -11.91
N PHE A 364 9.15 10.19 -10.92
CA PHE A 364 9.82 9.16 -10.13
C PHE A 364 10.30 7.99 -10.98
N ARG A 365 9.39 7.41 -11.78
CA ARG A 365 9.70 6.27 -12.63
C ARG A 365 10.86 6.58 -13.59
N GLU A 366 10.72 7.65 -14.37
CA GLU A 366 11.63 7.97 -15.47
C GLU A 366 12.93 8.64 -15.01
N GLN A 367 12.91 9.43 -13.94
CA GLN A 367 14.06 10.24 -13.51
C GLN A 367 14.78 9.67 -12.27
N MET A 368 14.17 8.70 -11.57
CA MET A 368 14.75 8.10 -10.36
C MET A 368 14.92 6.59 -10.52
N VAL A 369 13.84 5.84 -10.75
CA VAL A 369 13.89 4.36 -10.86
C VAL A 369 14.71 3.92 -12.07
N LEU A 370 14.38 4.40 -13.27
CA LEU A 370 15.04 3.93 -14.49
C LEU A 370 16.55 4.23 -14.50
N PRO A 371 17.04 5.45 -14.18
CA PRO A 371 18.47 5.71 -14.08
C PRO A 371 19.16 4.86 -13.02
N PHE A 372 18.52 4.70 -11.84
CA PHE A 372 19.06 3.87 -10.75
C PHE A 372 19.17 2.40 -11.17
N PHE A 373 18.17 1.85 -11.86
CA PHE A 373 18.22 0.48 -12.37
C PHE A 373 19.27 0.34 -13.48
N ASN A 374 19.37 1.29 -14.40
CA ASN A 374 20.35 1.26 -15.49
C ASN A 374 21.79 1.25 -14.97
N GLN A 375 22.10 1.98 -13.89
CA GLN A 375 23.43 1.99 -13.27
C GLN A 375 23.90 0.56 -12.94
N TYR A 376 23.05 -0.27 -12.34
CA TYR A 376 23.44 -1.59 -11.85
C TYR A 376 23.17 -2.73 -12.84
N LEU A 377 22.20 -2.55 -13.73
CA LEU A 377 21.73 -3.61 -14.63
C LEU A 377 22.27 -3.49 -16.06
N LYS A 378 22.81 -2.32 -16.44
CA LYS A 378 23.35 -2.04 -17.78
C LYS A 378 24.71 -1.36 -17.80
N ASP A 379 25.41 -1.33 -16.67
CA ASP A 379 26.66 -0.56 -16.51
C ASP A 379 26.48 0.92 -16.90
N GLY A 380 25.29 1.48 -16.64
CA GLY A 380 24.98 2.88 -16.89
C GLY A 380 25.76 3.83 -15.98
N PRO A 381 25.77 5.14 -16.28
CA PRO A 381 26.39 6.13 -15.40
C PRO A 381 25.75 6.10 -14.00
N PRO A 382 26.50 6.52 -12.95
CA PRO A 382 25.93 6.64 -11.61
C PRO A 382 24.68 7.53 -11.57
N ALA A 383 23.60 7.03 -10.99
CA ALA A 383 22.38 7.80 -10.76
C ALA A 383 22.57 8.68 -9.51
N PRO A 384 22.42 10.02 -9.61
CA PRO A 384 22.58 10.91 -8.47
C PRO A 384 21.36 10.84 -7.54
N MET A 385 21.40 9.91 -6.60
CA MET A 385 20.36 9.70 -5.59
C MET A 385 20.73 10.42 -4.28
N PRO A 386 19.98 11.46 -3.87
CA PRO A 386 20.12 12.02 -2.52
C PRO A 386 19.63 11.00 -1.48
N ALA A 387 19.96 11.23 -0.20
CA ALA A 387 19.53 10.33 0.88
C ALA A 387 18.00 10.17 0.93
N ALA A 388 17.27 11.27 0.71
CA ALA A 388 15.83 11.26 0.54
C ALA A 388 15.39 12.23 -0.58
N THR A 389 14.39 11.85 -1.36
CA THR A 389 13.69 12.73 -2.31
C THR A 389 12.21 12.76 -1.94
N ILE A 390 11.72 13.86 -1.40
CA ILE A 390 10.36 13.94 -0.84
C ILE A 390 9.62 15.11 -1.47
N TYR A 391 8.40 14.89 -1.94
CA TYR A 391 7.59 15.95 -2.50
C TYR A 391 7.14 16.92 -1.40
N ASN A 392 7.21 18.22 -1.67
CA ASN A 392 6.71 19.25 -0.77
C ASN A 392 5.28 19.59 -1.16
N THR A 393 4.32 19.19 -0.34
CA THR A 393 2.90 19.33 -0.67
C THR A 393 2.37 20.76 -0.47
N GLY A 394 3.13 21.65 0.17
CA GLY A 394 2.81 23.07 0.30
C GLY A 394 3.48 23.97 -0.74
N GLU A 395 4.60 23.53 -1.32
CA GLU A 395 5.35 24.26 -2.37
C GLU A 395 5.24 23.62 -3.77
N ASN A 396 4.54 22.48 -3.89
CA ASN A 396 4.28 21.75 -5.12
C ASN A 396 5.54 21.37 -5.93
N LYS A 397 6.59 20.88 -5.26
CA LYS A 397 7.87 20.51 -5.92
C LYS A 397 8.61 19.40 -5.17
N TRP A 398 9.57 18.76 -5.82
CA TRP A 398 10.47 17.78 -5.18
C TRP A 398 11.57 18.45 -4.34
N ASP A 399 11.71 18.04 -3.08
CA ASP A 399 12.88 18.32 -2.26
C ASP A 399 13.89 17.17 -2.38
N ARG A 400 15.13 17.45 -2.82
CA ARG A 400 16.23 16.47 -2.94
C ARG A 400 17.22 16.67 -1.80
N LEU A 401 17.11 15.85 -0.75
CA LEU A 401 17.72 16.09 0.56
C LEU A 401 18.94 15.21 0.81
N THR A 402 20.07 15.84 1.11
CA THR A 402 21.33 15.15 1.46
C THR A 402 21.27 14.39 2.79
N THR A 403 20.33 14.79 3.67
CA THR A 403 20.03 14.12 4.94
C THR A 403 18.55 14.28 5.26
N TRP A 404 17.96 13.29 5.92
CA TRP A 404 16.57 13.29 6.39
C TRP A 404 16.41 12.29 7.55
N PRO A 405 15.49 12.44 8.52
CA PRO A 405 14.63 13.60 8.75
C PRO A 405 15.42 14.83 9.19
N LEU A 406 14.83 15.99 8.94
CA LEU A 406 15.43 17.28 9.28
C LEU A 406 15.16 17.67 10.73
N ALA A 407 14.00 17.26 11.27
CA ALA A 407 13.67 17.36 12.69
C ALA A 407 13.13 16.03 13.24
N CYS A 408 13.57 15.66 14.46
CA CYS A 408 13.11 14.48 15.18
C CYS A 408 13.35 14.62 16.68
N GLU A 409 12.91 13.65 17.49
CA GLU A 409 13.07 13.70 18.95
C GLU A 409 14.54 13.68 19.40
N GLN A 410 15.39 12.90 18.73
CA GLN A 410 16.79 12.72 19.10
C GLN A 410 17.68 12.51 17.86
N GLY A 411 18.83 13.18 17.82
CA GLY A 411 19.85 12.92 16.79
C GLY A 411 19.63 13.58 15.43
N CYS A 412 18.66 14.49 15.30
CA CYS A 412 18.46 15.32 14.10
C CYS A 412 19.02 16.73 14.26
N GLN A 413 19.12 17.46 13.15
CA GLN A 413 19.62 18.85 13.12
C GLN A 413 18.71 19.80 13.92
N ALA A 414 17.40 19.57 13.88
CA ALA A 414 16.43 20.32 14.67
C ALA A 414 15.66 19.38 15.64
N PRO A 415 15.32 19.85 16.85
CA PRO A 415 14.36 19.15 17.70
C PRO A 415 12.94 19.35 17.18
N LEU A 416 12.03 18.43 17.53
CA LEU A 416 10.60 18.67 17.33
C LEU A 416 10.12 19.85 18.20
N LYS A 417 9.17 20.63 17.69
CA LYS A 417 8.55 21.75 18.39
C LYS A 417 7.10 21.42 18.78
N PRO A 418 6.78 21.33 20.08
CA PRO A 418 5.40 21.12 20.52
C PRO A 418 4.49 22.30 20.13
N ILE A 419 3.34 21.98 19.53
CA ILE A 419 2.22 22.89 19.37
C ILE A 419 1.10 22.41 20.30
N TYR A 420 0.76 23.23 21.30
CA TYR A 420 -0.08 22.87 22.44
C TYR A 420 -1.54 23.24 22.18
N LEU A 421 -2.44 22.35 22.63
CA LEU A 421 -3.88 22.62 22.67
C LEU A 421 -4.18 23.73 23.69
N GLN A 422 -4.99 24.72 23.30
CA GLN A 422 -5.34 25.90 24.10
C GLN A 422 -6.85 25.92 24.43
N ALA A 423 -7.25 26.84 25.31
CA ALA A 423 -8.67 27.07 25.60
C ALA A 423 -9.43 27.53 24.34
N GLU A 424 -10.75 27.34 24.35
CA GLU A 424 -11.66 27.85 23.29
C GLU A 424 -11.31 27.35 21.87
N GLY A 425 -10.68 26.18 21.75
CA GLY A 425 -10.28 25.62 20.46
C GLY A 425 -9.04 26.30 19.85
N GLY A 426 -8.27 27.06 20.64
CA GLY A 426 -7.01 27.63 20.17
C GLY A 426 -5.87 26.59 20.08
N LEU A 427 -4.85 26.91 19.31
CA LEU A 427 -3.62 26.11 19.15
C LEU A 427 -2.42 27.07 19.11
N GLY A 428 -1.33 26.74 19.81
CA GLY A 428 -0.16 27.63 19.85
C GLY A 428 1.12 26.96 20.36
N PHE A 429 2.27 27.55 20.03
CA PHE A 429 3.59 27.03 20.43
C PHE A 429 3.96 27.31 21.89
N GLU A 430 3.28 28.26 22.52
CA GLU A 430 3.46 28.57 23.94
C GLU A 430 2.53 27.72 24.80
N ARG A 431 3.00 27.29 25.97
CA ARG A 431 2.16 26.53 26.90
C ARG A 431 1.04 27.38 27.48
N ALA A 432 -0.18 26.86 27.41
CA ALA A 432 -1.36 27.45 28.02
C ALA A 432 -1.34 27.41 29.55
N GLN A 433 -2.25 28.16 30.18
CA GLN A 433 -2.70 27.86 31.54
C GLN A 433 -3.38 26.47 31.60
N ALA A 434 -3.29 25.82 32.77
CA ALA A 434 -3.89 24.51 32.97
C ALA A 434 -5.42 24.56 32.74
N GLY A 435 -5.94 23.60 31.99
CA GLY A 435 -7.36 23.48 31.66
C GLY A 435 -7.67 22.14 31.02
N GLN A 436 -8.92 21.94 30.61
CA GLN A 436 -9.36 20.68 30.02
C GLN A 436 -10.53 20.90 29.06
N ASP A 437 -10.62 20.09 28.01
CA ASP A 437 -11.83 19.95 27.19
C ASP A 437 -12.34 18.52 27.23
N SER A 438 -13.64 18.33 27.04
CA SER A 438 -14.24 16.99 27.04
C SER A 438 -15.23 16.80 25.92
N TYR A 439 -15.27 15.59 25.39
CA TYR A 439 -16.24 15.14 24.40
C TYR A 439 -16.76 13.75 24.78
N VAL A 440 -17.97 13.43 24.34
CA VAL A 440 -18.57 12.09 24.57
C VAL A 440 -18.38 11.26 23.32
N SER A 441 -17.60 10.19 23.43
CA SER A 441 -17.47 9.19 22.38
C SER A 441 -18.52 8.10 22.55
N ASP A 442 -19.35 7.90 21.52
CA ASP A 442 -20.45 6.93 21.49
C ASP A 442 -20.20 5.84 20.43
N PRO A 443 -19.82 4.61 20.82
CA PRO A 443 -19.63 3.51 19.87
C PRO A 443 -20.89 3.15 19.07
N ALA A 444 -22.09 3.59 19.47
CA ALA A 444 -23.31 3.41 18.67
C ALA A 444 -23.42 4.42 17.51
N LYS A 445 -22.67 5.52 17.55
CA LYS A 445 -22.65 6.61 16.57
C LYS A 445 -21.20 7.03 16.22
N PRO A 446 -20.33 6.07 15.82
CA PRO A 446 -18.92 6.37 15.59
C PRO A 446 -18.74 7.45 14.52
N VAL A 447 -17.68 8.24 14.64
CA VAL A 447 -17.29 9.24 13.65
C VAL A 447 -16.89 8.52 12.37
N PRO A 448 -17.53 8.83 11.23
CA PRO A 448 -17.16 8.20 9.98
C PRO A 448 -15.80 8.74 9.50
N HIS A 449 -15.03 7.96 8.75
CA HIS A 449 -13.78 8.40 8.13
C HIS A 449 -13.99 9.22 6.85
N LEU A 450 -15.17 9.11 6.26
CA LEU A 450 -15.64 9.81 5.07
C LEU A 450 -17.12 10.19 5.23
N PRO A 451 -17.61 11.21 4.51
CA PRO A 451 -19.05 11.47 4.43
C PRO A 451 -19.82 10.23 3.98
N ARG A 452 -20.90 9.90 4.72
CA ARG A 452 -21.77 8.75 4.44
C ARG A 452 -22.65 8.99 3.20
N PRO A 453 -23.10 7.92 2.49
CA PRO A 453 -22.75 6.52 2.72
C PRO A 453 -21.26 6.26 2.44
N VAL A 454 -20.67 5.23 3.03
CA VAL A 454 -19.29 4.80 2.80
C VAL A 454 -19.30 3.44 2.11
N ASN A 455 -18.49 3.24 1.07
CA ASN A 455 -18.31 1.93 0.45
C ASN A 455 -16.84 1.78 0.03
N PHE A 456 -16.15 0.72 0.49
CA PHE A 456 -14.72 0.55 0.18
C PHE A 456 -14.43 0.34 -1.31
N GLY A 457 -15.44 -0.02 -2.11
CA GLY A 457 -15.34 -0.22 -3.56
C GLY A 457 -15.79 0.95 -4.43
N ASP A 458 -16.18 2.10 -3.88
CA ASP A 458 -16.71 3.23 -4.68
C ASP A 458 -15.65 4.19 -5.22
N GLY A 459 -14.38 3.85 -5.05
CA GLY A 459 -13.23 4.64 -5.53
C GLY A 459 -12.70 5.67 -4.54
N ARG A 460 -13.45 6.07 -3.51
CA ARG A 460 -13.00 7.08 -2.53
C ARG A 460 -11.96 6.57 -1.53
N TRP A 461 -11.78 5.24 -1.43
CA TRP A 461 -10.75 4.64 -0.59
C TRP A 461 -9.34 5.19 -0.91
N GLY A 462 -8.98 5.33 -2.18
CA GLY A 462 -7.67 5.84 -2.55
C GLY A 462 -7.43 7.31 -2.21
N GLU A 463 -8.47 8.08 -1.85
CA GLU A 463 -8.40 9.53 -1.69
C GLU A 463 -8.82 9.99 -0.29
N TYR A 464 -9.18 9.06 0.62
CA TYR A 464 -9.79 9.46 1.89
C TYR A 464 -8.83 10.26 2.77
N LEU A 465 -7.52 10.00 2.68
CA LEU A 465 -6.49 10.72 3.43
C LEU A 465 -6.25 12.15 2.94
N VAL A 466 -6.85 12.58 1.83
CA VAL A 466 -6.84 13.98 1.38
C VAL A 466 -8.24 14.60 1.37
N THR A 467 -9.23 13.89 1.93
CA THR A 467 -10.60 14.39 2.00
C THR A 467 -10.73 15.46 3.06
N ASP A 468 -11.48 16.51 2.73
CA ASP A 468 -11.82 17.62 3.63
C ASP A 468 -12.37 17.13 4.98
N GLN A 469 -11.80 17.58 6.09
CA GLN A 469 -12.22 17.18 7.43
C GLN A 469 -13.37 17.99 8.00
N ARG A 470 -13.93 18.97 7.26
CA ARG A 470 -15.10 19.76 7.70
C ARG A 470 -16.35 18.93 8.03
N PHE A 471 -16.51 17.73 7.46
CA PHE A 471 -17.63 16.85 7.82
C PHE A 471 -17.50 16.26 9.24
N ALA A 472 -16.27 16.20 9.77
CA ALA A 472 -15.98 15.79 11.14
C ALA A 472 -15.97 16.98 12.10
N ASP A 473 -15.53 18.15 11.61
CA ASP A 473 -15.57 19.40 12.35
C ASP A 473 -17.01 19.80 12.72
N GLY A 474 -17.17 20.40 13.90
CA GLY A 474 -18.49 20.76 14.45
C GLY A 474 -19.30 19.59 15.03
N ARG A 475 -18.85 18.34 14.89
CA ARG A 475 -19.44 17.22 15.64
C ARG A 475 -19.10 17.32 17.12
N THR A 476 -20.04 16.97 18.00
CA THR A 476 -19.84 17.03 19.45
C THR A 476 -18.90 15.95 20.01
N ASP A 477 -18.49 14.99 19.18
CA ASP A 477 -17.58 13.88 19.50
C ASP A 477 -16.22 14.00 18.78
N VAL A 478 -15.90 15.19 18.29
CA VAL A 478 -14.61 15.57 17.67
C VAL A 478 -14.17 16.90 18.29
N MET A 479 -12.95 16.94 18.84
CA MET A 479 -12.34 18.19 19.31
C MET A 479 -11.50 18.79 18.19
N THR A 480 -11.71 20.08 17.93
CA THR A 480 -10.98 20.85 16.92
C THR A 480 -10.21 21.98 17.59
N TYR A 481 -8.91 22.09 17.29
CA TYR A 481 -8.04 23.16 17.74
C TYR A 481 -7.31 23.77 16.55
N GLN A 482 -7.19 25.09 16.48
CA GLN A 482 -6.49 25.74 15.36
C GLN A 482 -5.73 26.99 15.79
N THR A 483 -4.69 27.32 15.03
CA THR A 483 -3.96 28.59 15.19
C THR A 483 -4.81 29.76 14.71
N GLU A 484 -4.36 30.97 15.05
CA GLU A 484 -4.70 32.13 14.24
C GLU A 484 -4.22 31.96 12.79
N VAL A 485 -4.75 32.81 11.89
CA VAL A 485 -4.26 32.87 10.51
C VAL A 485 -2.76 33.13 10.52
N LEU A 486 -2.01 32.27 9.83
CA LEU A 486 -0.56 32.40 9.75
C LEU A 486 -0.20 33.65 8.95
N THR A 487 0.66 34.50 9.51
CA THR A 487 1.22 35.67 8.83
C THR A 487 2.56 35.39 8.17
N ALA A 488 3.16 34.24 8.46
CA ALA A 488 4.43 33.77 7.91
C ALA A 488 4.36 32.25 7.68
N PRO A 489 5.10 31.70 6.68
CA PRO A 489 5.07 30.28 6.39
C PRO A 489 5.67 29.46 7.55
N VAL A 490 5.08 28.29 7.80
CA VAL A 490 5.62 27.29 8.74
C VAL A 490 5.96 26.03 7.96
N ARG A 491 7.26 25.73 7.83
CA ARG A 491 7.74 24.52 7.16
C ARG A 491 7.89 23.37 8.15
N VAL A 492 7.36 22.21 7.78
CA VAL A 492 7.52 20.95 8.52
C VAL A 492 8.13 19.88 7.61
N SER A 493 9.15 19.17 8.11
CA SER A 493 9.82 18.09 7.36
C SER A 493 10.38 17.03 8.30
N GLY A 494 9.67 15.92 8.44
CA GLY A 494 9.92 14.87 9.43
C GLY A 494 8.62 14.16 9.82
N ALA A 495 8.61 13.44 10.94
CA ALA A 495 7.41 12.82 11.46
C ALA A 495 6.85 13.60 12.67
N PRO A 496 5.58 14.04 12.64
CA PRO A 496 4.91 14.58 13.82
C PRO A 496 4.71 13.49 14.88
N ILE A 497 4.69 13.89 16.15
CA ILE A 497 4.39 13.00 17.28
C ILE A 497 3.17 13.52 18.04
N ALA A 498 2.13 12.70 18.19
CA ALA A 498 1.02 13.01 19.07
C ALA A 498 1.44 12.76 20.52
N ASP A 499 1.34 13.77 21.38
CA ASP A 499 1.65 13.70 22.81
C ASP A 499 0.44 14.16 23.63
N LEU A 500 -0.51 13.25 23.82
CA LEU A 500 -1.78 13.53 24.47
C LEU A 500 -1.75 13.18 25.95
N PHE A 501 -2.26 14.08 26.79
CA PHE A 501 -2.61 13.81 28.17
C PHE A 501 -4.12 13.74 28.25
N ALA A 502 -4.67 12.55 28.45
CA ALA A 502 -6.10 12.34 28.40
C ALA A 502 -6.59 11.37 29.48
N ARG A 503 -7.85 11.51 29.87
CA ARG A 503 -8.57 10.56 30.73
C ARG A 503 -9.88 10.15 30.08
N THR A 504 -10.33 8.95 30.40
CA THR A 504 -11.63 8.41 29.96
C THR A 504 -12.45 7.98 31.17
N THR A 505 -13.76 8.16 31.10
CA THR A 505 -14.71 7.54 32.05
C THR A 505 -14.89 6.04 31.82
N GLY A 506 -14.40 5.51 30.69
CA GLY A 506 -14.33 4.09 30.40
C GLY A 506 -13.08 3.42 30.99
N THR A 507 -12.75 2.26 30.43
CA THR A 507 -11.53 1.47 30.76
C THR A 507 -10.72 1.08 29.52
N ASP A 508 -11.13 1.54 28.35
CA ASP A 508 -10.39 1.50 27.09
C ASP A 508 -10.83 2.71 26.24
N ALA A 509 -10.07 3.08 25.22
CA ALA A 509 -10.41 4.12 24.25
C ALA A 509 -9.41 4.07 23.08
N ASP A 510 -9.87 4.42 21.88
CA ASP A 510 -8.95 4.77 20.78
C ASP A 510 -8.77 6.30 20.73
N PHE A 511 -7.61 6.76 20.27
CA PHE A 511 -7.26 8.17 20.10
C PHE A 511 -6.81 8.41 18.66
N VAL A 512 -7.62 9.12 17.89
CA VAL A 512 -7.31 9.55 16.53
C VAL A 512 -6.81 10.98 16.61
N VAL A 513 -5.65 11.26 16.01
CA VAL A 513 -5.07 12.60 15.93
C VAL A 513 -4.82 12.94 14.47
N LYS A 514 -5.25 14.13 14.05
CA LYS A 514 -5.05 14.65 12.70
C LYS A 514 -4.31 15.98 12.76
N VAL A 515 -3.24 16.12 11.99
CA VAL A 515 -2.58 17.39 11.69
C VAL A 515 -3.12 17.86 10.35
N ILE A 516 -3.73 19.04 10.35
CA ILE A 516 -4.50 19.58 9.25
C ILE A 516 -3.93 20.93 8.83
N ASP A 517 -3.80 21.13 7.53
CA ASP A 517 -3.64 22.43 6.90
C ASP A 517 -5.03 22.97 6.54
N VAL A 518 -5.42 24.09 7.17
CA VAL A 518 -6.67 24.79 6.86
C VAL A 518 -6.34 25.86 5.82
N TYR A 519 -6.92 25.71 4.64
CA TYR A 519 -6.79 26.68 3.57
C TYR A 519 -7.39 28.04 3.98
N PRO A 520 -7.01 29.15 3.31
CA PRO A 520 -7.59 30.46 3.56
C PRO A 520 -9.12 30.40 3.44
N ASP A 521 -9.83 31.18 4.24
CA ASP A 521 -11.30 31.18 4.27
C ASP A 521 -11.91 31.42 2.88
N GLU A 522 -11.21 32.19 2.04
CA GLU A 522 -11.54 32.42 0.63
C GLU A 522 -10.36 32.07 -0.27
N VAL A 523 -10.61 31.24 -1.29
CA VAL A 523 -9.64 30.90 -2.34
C VAL A 523 -10.24 31.30 -3.69
N ALA A 524 -9.92 32.50 -4.18
CA ALA A 524 -10.60 33.09 -5.34
C ALA A 524 -10.49 32.27 -6.62
N THR A 525 -9.36 31.56 -6.82
CA THR A 525 -9.12 30.73 -8.01
C THR A 525 -9.82 29.37 -7.96
N ASP A 526 -10.15 28.89 -6.77
CA ASP A 526 -10.97 27.69 -6.54
C ASP A 526 -11.81 27.87 -5.26
N PRO A 527 -13.00 28.48 -5.36
CA PRO A 527 -13.81 28.82 -4.20
C PRO A 527 -14.16 27.63 -3.28
N LYS A 528 -14.12 26.39 -3.79
CA LYS A 528 -14.41 25.19 -2.99
C LYS A 528 -13.30 24.89 -1.98
N MET A 529 -12.08 25.38 -2.25
CA MET A 529 -10.94 25.27 -1.35
C MET A 529 -10.98 26.28 -0.20
N GLY A 530 -11.89 27.27 -0.23
CA GLY A 530 -12.10 28.20 0.87
C GLY A 530 -12.38 27.47 2.18
N GLY A 531 -11.48 27.59 3.17
CA GLY A 531 -11.55 26.90 4.46
C GLY A 531 -11.46 25.37 4.39
N PHE A 532 -10.92 24.80 3.30
CA PHE A 532 -10.72 23.35 3.18
C PHE A 532 -9.77 22.83 4.27
N GLN A 533 -10.14 21.74 4.94
CA GLN A 533 -9.34 21.15 6.02
C GLN A 533 -8.60 19.91 5.51
N LEU A 534 -7.40 20.10 4.95
CA LEU A 534 -6.55 19.02 4.41
C LEU A 534 -5.77 18.33 5.53
N PRO A 535 -6.01 17.05 5.83
CA PRO A 535 -5.15 16.32 6.74
C PRO A 535 -3.82 15.99 6.05
N ILE A 536 -2.75 16.61 6.51
CA ILE A 536 -1.39 16.32 6.02
C ILE A 536 -0.78 15.10 6.73
N SER A 537 -1.33 14.71 7.89
CA SER A 537 -0.91 13.55 8.66
C SER A 537 -2.02 13.16 9.63
N LEU A 538 -2.43 11.89 9.66
CA LEU A 538 -3.40 11.39 10.64
C LEU A 538 -3.12 9.94 11.01
N ASP A 539 -3.41 9.56 12.24
CA ASP A 539 -3.37 8.16 12.67
C ASP A 539 -4.26 7.90 13.88
N ILE A 540 -4.39 6.62 14.26
CA ILE A 540 -5.14 6.13 15.39
C ILE A 540 -4.25 5.34 16.36
N PHE A 541 -4.45 5.54 17.66
CA PHE A 541 -3.77 4.78 18.71
C PHE A 541 -4.76 4.08 19.63
N ARG A 542 -4.59 2.77 19.85
CA ARG A 542 -5.46 1.99 20.73
C ARG A 542 -4.97 2.00 22.18
N GLY A 543 -5.71 2.67 23.05
CA GLY A 543 -5.28 3.09 24.39
C GLY A 543 -4.92 1.98 25.38
N ARG A 544 -5.47 0.76 25.25
CA ARG A 544 -5.01 -0.41 26.01
C ARG A 544 -3.51 -0.69 25.87
N TYR A 545 -2.87 -0.22 24.80
CA TYR A 545 -1.45 -0.44 24.51
C TYR A 545 -0.53 0.70 24.98
N ARG A 546 -1.05 1.73 25.68
CA ARG A 546 -0.29 2.92 26.12
C ARG A 546 1.05 2.65 26.84
N ASN A 547 1.16 1.52 27.54
CA ASN A 547 2.36 1.14 28.29
C ASN A 547 3.17 0.03 27.61
N SER A 548 2.55 -0.73 26.70
CA SER A 548 3.15 -1.87 26.02
C SER A 548 2.23 -2.34 24.90
N PHE A 549 2.77 -2.47 23.69
CA PHE A 549 2.07 -3.08 22.56
C PHE A 549 1.87 -4.59 22.72
N GLU A 550 2.76 -5.28 23.44
CA GLU A 550 2.69 -6.71 23.71
C GLU A 550 1.69 -7.04 24.84
N LYS A 551 1.65 -6.20 25.88
CA LYS A 551 0.89 -6.47 27.12
C LYS A 551 -0.20 -5.41 27.32
N PRO A 552 -1.38 -5.58 26.70
CA PRO A 552 -2.47 -4.63 26.88
C PRO A 552 -2.91 -4.55 28.35
N SER A 553 -3.34 -3.36 28.78
CA SER A 553 -3.87 -3.15 30.13
C SER A 553 -5.03 -2.16 30.10
N ALA A 554 -6.02 -2.38 30.96
CA ALA A 554 -7.13 -1.45 31.13
C ALA A 554 -6.61 -0.03 31.44
N ILE A 555 -7.26 0.98 30.87
CA ILE A 555 -7.04 2.39 31.18
C ILE A 555 -7.69 2.69 32.54
N PRO A 556 -6.99 3.29 33.51
CA PRO A 556 -7.59 3.62 34.79
C PRO A 556 -8.65 4.71 34.63
N THR A 557 -9.90 4.39 34.99
CA THR A 557 -11.04 5.30 34.86
C THR A 557 -10.80 6.63 35.57
N GLY A 558 -11.07 7.74 34.87
CA GLY A 558 -10.98 9.09 35.40
C GLY A 558 -9.57 9.58 35.73
N LYS A 559 -8.52 8.81 35.42
CA LYS A 559 -7.12 9.22 35.65
C LYS A 559 -6.47 9.68 34.36
N VAL A 560 -5.72 10.79 34.44
CA VAL A 560 -4.90 11.28 33.34
C VAL A 560 -3.84 10.24 33.00
N GLN A 561 -3.73 9.90 31.72
CA GLN A 561 -2.70 9.04 31.15
C GLN A 561 -2.04 9.77 29.99
N ARG A 562 -0.78 9.41 29.69
CA ARG A 562 -0.06 9.91 28.51
C ARG A 562 -0.18 8.91 27.37
N TYR A 563 -0.48 9.41 26.17
CA TYR A 563 -0.48 8.66 24.92
C TYR A 563 0.49 9.35 23.97
N HIS A 564 1.55 8.63 23.60
CA HIS A 564 2.68 9.18 22.86
C HIS A 564 2.97 8.27 21.67
N PHE A 565 2.69 8.74 20.45
CA PHE A 565 2.81 7.92 19.24
C PHE A 565 3.11 8.75 17.99
N ARG A 566 3.84 8.14 17.06
CA ARG A 566 4.25 8.75 15.80
C ARG A 566 3.08 8.81 14.82
N LEU A 567 2.96 9.94 14.12
CA LEU A 567 2.03 10.14 13.01
C LEU A 567 2.77 10.00 11.66
N PRO A 568 2.04 9.84 10.53
CA PRO A 568 2.62 9.81 9.19
C PRO A 568 3.57 10.97 8.91
N THR A 569 4.66 10.65 8.21
CA THR A 569 5.69 11.63 7.81
C THR A 569 5.11 12.74 6.95
N VAL A 570 5.57 13.97 7.18
CA VAL A 570 5.19 15.16 6.43
C VAL A 570 6.40 15.83 5.78
N ASN A 571 6.17 16.43 4.62
CA ASN A 571 7.04 17.43 4.02
C ASN A 571 6.14 18.50 3.39
N HIS A 572 5.86 19.55 4.15
CA HIS A 572 4.79 20.48 3.86
C HIS A 572 5.14 21.90 4.34
N VAL A 573 4.53 22.90 3.73
CA VAL A 573 4.61 24.30 4.15
C VAL A 573 3.20 24.82 4.32
N PHE A 574 2.83 25.11 5.58
CA PHE A 574 1.62 25.87 5.87
C PHE A 574 1.88 27.31 5.42
N GLN A 575 1.17 27.77 4.40
CA GLN A 575 1.40 29.07 3.78
C GLN A 575 0.79 30.22 4.61
N PRO A 576 1.25 31.47 4.44
CA PRO A 576 0.52 32.62 4.97
C PRO A 576 -0.93 32.62 4.50
N GLY A 577 -1.87 32.97 5.38
CA GLY A 577 -3.31 32.87 5.13
C GLY A 577 -3.93 31.52 5.54
N HIS A 578 -3.12 30.47 5.68
CA HIS A 578 -3.58 29.17 6.20
C HIS A 578 -3.61 29.15 7.74
N ARG A 579 -4.11 28.05 8.32
CA ARG A 579 -3.99 27.74 9.76
C ARG A 579 -3.46 26.32 9.95
N ILE A 580 -2.77 26.09 11.05
CA ILE A 580 -2.48 24.74 11.53
C ILE A 580 -3.66 24.31 12.40
N MET A 581 -4.22 23.13 12.13
CA MET A 581 -5.32 22.57 12.91
C MET A 581 -4.95 21.18 13.44
N ILE A 582 -5.37 20.89 14.66
CA ILE A 582 -5.36 19.55 15.27
C ILE A 582 -6.79 19.12 15.55
N GLN A 583 -7.19 17.97 15.02
CA GLN A 583 -8.43 17.29 15.43
C GLN A 583 -8.12 16.06 16.28
N VAL A 584 -8.93 15.83 17.32
CA VAL A 584 -8.87 14.65 18.20
C VAL A 584 -10.25 14.01 18.33
N GLN A 585 -10.34 12.70 18.09
CA GLN A 585 -11.58 11.92 18.22
C GLN A 585 -11.29 10.47 18.66
N SER A 586 -12.31 9.69 19.02
CA SER A 586 -12.15 8.31 19.54
C SER A 586 -12.76 7.21 18.67
N SER A 587 -13.04 7.50 17.40
CA SER A 587 -13.41 6.50 16.40
C SER A 587 -13.07 7.01 15.00
N LEU A 588 -12.71 6.11 14.07
CA LEU A 588 -12.46 6.42 12.67
C LEU A 588 -13.04 5.30 11.80
N PHE A 589 -14.36 5.30 11.65
CA PHE A 589 -15.15 4.14 11.24
C PHE A 589 -15.67 4.26 9.80
N PRO A 590 -15.90 3.18 9.04
CA PRO A 590 -15.55 1.79 9.33
C PRO A 590 -14.13 1.40 8.89
N VAL A 591 -13.16 2.31 8.74
CA VAL A 591 -11.77 1.87 8.46
C VAL A 591 -11.28 1.01 9.60
N TYR A 592 -11.43 1.50 10.84
CA TYR A 592 -11.07 0.78 12.04
C TYR A 592 -12.29 0.21 12.76
N ASP A 593 -12.14 -0.95 13.40
CA ASP A 593 -13.16 -1.47 14.30
C ASP A 593 -13.34 -0.56 15.52
N ARG A 594 -14.56 -0.58 16.08
CA ARG A 594 -14.87 0.29 17.22
C ARG A 594 -14.21 -0.25 18.48
N ASN A 595 -13.47 0.61 19.19
CA ASN A 595 -13.16 0.34 20.59
C ASN A 595 -14.46 0.28 21.43
N PRO A 596 -14.67 -0.75 22.27
CA PRO A 596 -15.85 -0.84 23.12
C PRO A 596 -15.92 0.24 24.21
N GLN A 597 -14.76 0.84 24.51
CA GLN A 597 -14.50 1.77 25.62
C GLN A 597 -14.61 1.14 27.01
N THR A 598 -14.86 -0.16 27.06
CA THR A 598 -14.63 -1.01 28.22
C THR A 598 -13.54 -2.02 27.88
N TYR A 599 -12.61 -2.24 28.81
CA TYR A 599 -11.57 -3.23 28.62
C TYR A 599 -12.17 -4.64 28.54
N VAL A 600 -12.00 -5.27 27.39
CA VAL A 600 -12.31 -6.68 27.15
C VAL A 600 -11.03 -7.42 26.78
N PRO A 601 -10.90 -8.74 27.05
CA PRO A 601 -9.70 -9.48 26.69
C PRO A 601 -9.33 -9.35 25.21
N ASN A 602 -10.31 -9.39 24.31
CA ASN A 602 -10.11 -9.31 22.88
C ASN A 602 -11.25 -8.52 22.19
N ILE A 603 -10.93 -7.41 21.53
CA ILE A 603 -11.91 -6.52 20.89
C ILE A 603 -12.58 -7.18 19.68
N PHE A 604 -11.89 -8.08 18.97
CA PHE A 604 -12.50 -8.87 17.89
C PHE A 604 -13.78 -9.57 18.35
N LEU A 605 -13.83 -9.99 19.62
CA LEU A 605 -14.89 -10.78 20.21
C LEU A 605 -15.80 -9.96 21.15
N ALA A 606 -15.71 -8.63 21.10
CA ALA A 606 -16.56 -7.76 21.91
C ALA A 606 -18.05 -8.05 21.66
N LYS A 607 -18.81 -8.12 22.75
CA LYS A 607 -20.25 -8.36 22.76
C LYS A 607 -21.00 -7.03 22.70
N PRO A 608 -22.28 -7.02 22.26
CA PRO A 608 -23.08 -5.80 22.21
C PRO A 608 -23.10 -4.98 23.53
N ALA A 609 -23.09 -5.65 24.68
CA ALA A 609 -23.12 -5.00 26.00
C ALA A 609 -21.78 -4.39 26.45
N ASP A 610 -20.68 -4.72 25.76
CA ASP A 610 -19.35 -4.17 26.04
C ASP A 610 -19.20 -2.76 25.47
N TYR A 611 -19.93 -2.43 24.40
CA TYR A 611 -19.91 -1.10 23.80
C TYR A 611 -20.63 -0.08 24.70
N ARG A 612 -19.87 0.78 25.37
CA ARG A 612 -20.40 1.82 26.25
C ARG A 612 -19.91 3.19 25.83
N LYS A 613 -20.77 4.20 25.99
CA LYS A 613 -20.36 5.60 25.89
C LYS A 613 -19.30 5.91 26.94
N ALA A 614 -18.37 6.79 26.59
CA ALA A 614 -17.37 7.31 27.51
C ALA A 614 -17.13 8.78 27.20
N THR A 615 -17.09 9.59 28.25
CA THR A 615 -16.51 10.93 28.18
C THR A 615 -14.99 10.81 28.16
N ILE A 616 -14.38 11.41 27.15
CA ILE A 616 -12.94 11.61 27.01
C ILE A 616 -12.65 13.06 27.40
N THR A 617 -11.62 13.28 28.21
CA THR A 617 -11.15 14.60 28.61
C THR A 617 -9.69 14.76 28.20
N LEU A 618 -9.38 15.79 27.42
CA LEU A 618 -8.03 16.20 27.04
C LEU A 618 -7.53 17.27 28.01
N GLU A 619 -6.36 17.06 28.59
CA GLU A 619 -5.71 18.03 29.47
C GLU A 619 -4.91 19.04 28.63
N ARG A 620 -4.99 20.32 28.99
CA ARG A 620 -4.31 21.45 28.33
C ARG A 620 -3.47 22.22 29.32
N GLY A 621 -2.36 22.79 28.86
CA GLY A 621 -1.48 23.61 29.69
C GLY A 621 -0.86 22.89 30.90
N GLY A 622 -0.17 23.65 31.75
CA GLY A 622 0.44 23.11 32.98
C GLY A 622 1.48 22.00 32.72
N SER A 623 1.56 21.03 33.63
CA SER A 623 2.48 19.88 33.54
C SER A 623 2.00 18.78 32.58
N ASN A 624 0.69 18.70 32.34
CA ASN A 624 0.03 17.70 31.47
C ASN A 624 -0.52 18.37 30.19
N ALA A 625 0.32 19.15 29.51
CA ALA A 625 -0.11 19.92 28.34
C ALA A 625 -0.14 19.03 27.09
N SER A 626 -1.34 18.61 26.65
CA SER A 626 -1.48 17.90 25.37
C SER A 626 -0.97 18.74 24.21
N ALA A 627 -0.23 18.10 23.31
CA ALA A 627 0.39 18.72 22.16
C ALA A 627 0.55 17.76 20.99
N VAL A 628 0.85 18.31 19.81
CA VAL A 628 1.52 17.58 18.73
C VAL A 628 2.92 18.16 18.58
N TRP A 629 3.94 17.32 18.59
CA TRP A 629 5.32 17.74 18.38
C TRP A 629 5.60 17.76 16.88
N LEU A 630 5.69 18.97 16.31
CA LEU A 630 5.85 19.18 14.88
C LEU A 630 7.33 19.20 14.48
N PRO A 631 7.71 18.61 13.33
CA PRO A 631 9.07 18.66 12.81
C PRO A 631 9.34 19.99 12.10
N VAL A 632 9.21 21.10 12.83
CA VAL A 632 9.37 22.46 12.31
C VAL A 632 10.84 22.73 11.97
N VAL A 633 11.09 23.18 10.73
CA VAL A 633 12.43 23.48 10.21
C VAL A 633 12.47 24.88 9.60
N PRO A 634 13.66 25.48 9.38
CA PRO A 634 13.77 26.74 8.65
C PRO A 634 13.06 26.70 7.28
N VAL A 635 12.52 27.82 6.81
CA VAL A 635 11.85 27.86 5.49
C VAL A 635 12.86 27.67 4.36
N ASP A 636 14.02 28.33 4.45
CA ASP A 636 15.16 28.11 3.56
C ASP A 636 15.86 26.79 3.92
N GLN A 637 15.89 25.87 2.95
CA GLN A 637 16.53 24.56 3.06
C GLN A 637 17.70 24.40 2.07
N SER A 638 18.19 25.49 1.47
CA SER A 638 19.28 25.45 0.49
C SER A 638 20.55 24.73 0.98
N ALA A 639 20.81 24.74 2.29
CA ALA A 639 21.97 24.08 2.91
C ALA A 639 21.91 22.54 2.92
N VAL A 640 20.72 21.95 2.87
CA VAL A 640 20.53 20.48 2.89
C VAL A 640 20.07 19.92 1.55
N MET A 641 19.75 20.79 0.59
CA MET A 641 19.35 20.43 -0.75
C MET A 641 20.56 20.09 -1.62
N VAL A 642 20.45 19.03 -2.42
CA VAL A 642 21.42 18.77 -3.50
C VAL A 642 21.30 19.90 -4.53
N LYS A 643 22.43 20.53 -4.84
CA LYS A 643 22.54 21.57 -5.87
C LYS A 643 22.36 21.04 -7.27
#